data_AF-A0A1V5Y1D5-F1
#
_entry.id   AF-A0A1V5Y1D5-F1
#
_cell.length_a   1.000
_cell.length_b   1.000
_cell.length_c   1.000
_cell.angle_alpha   90.00
_cell.angle_beta   90.00
_cell.angle_gamma   90.00
#
_symmetry.space_group_name_H-M   'P 1'
#
loop_
_entity.id
_entity.type
_entity.pdbx_description
1 polymer ?
#
loop_
_entity_poly.entity_id
_entity_poly.type
_entity_poly.pdbx_seq_one_letter_code
_entity_poly.pdbx_strand_id
1 'polypeptide(L)'
;MKKNVMLFALCILFILVFPASQLFAVKYPYDGKVSSNVRRDRIIAIAEDYLTLYYYVGADNIKDSSVPEGCAGSTCPDKKLGWKNGMKYCWGGADTTRQYLLRLTEGDVAGNKWCSSPAGTSYDSCSAGTDCSGYVSNTWTSGRYATSNFMNVANYIEWDNLRMGDAILIPGHIRLFDCYISGIDTMMVYESTSSGGTWRVIHRSLSRSAGNFDGYTPIRYNKSTYKVYDYPEPTIQSIIKSGVERLIIKWDGQADRGFRLYLSVDGAVWRLLRDFDEITSSTRSCEVSGLQPDTTYFFKMRALNAGNSESIDSAVAAWRDDGFEPRVLLVDGADRFRQQFGANHTFLTRVGNALGSCGAGFDYCANEFVVNEQTALGDYESVVWILAEESTFDETFSWAEQLHVMDYLKNGGRLFVSGSEIGWDLDYRADWASHKNGSPNDRTFYNEYLRAGYVADDAEVYHVQGKAGSIFEGLEFSFDDGTHGTYNVATPDTLAPMNGAIVGLTYDGGANACVYHSSPSFGTVVNMGFPFETIYPQTKSNSVMNAVVNYFDLPAEAPTFKAARRSGADSITVEWQGYASAGYRLFQKINNGSWTQIRDESQLKSGDNAAIISGLNPVSQYAFKIQAIGGGGASADSDVYVCALPLHDYGDRILIVDRYDRWNSQYGLGNHTLLERYAEALANYRFDSCANEYVVEGAVTLGNYDIVIWMCGQESTESETFSKEEQTIIEDYLKSGGKLFVSGSEIGWDLSEKADTLNTFSNGDPNDSVFFENYLKAGYLNDNAGSRFVRGVAGTVFNGLSFNFDDGNHGSYNVKYPDLIEPKNGSAAALYYGTTGTNVAGVLFSGMVDGGTKASKIIYFGFPFETIYEKQQRRDVMMAVLSFFVAETAPVKTSVFILR
;
A
#
# COMPACT_ATOMS: atom_id res chain seq x y z
N MET A 1 -7.14 24.43 60.23
CA MET A 1 -7.15 22.95 60.25
C MET A 1 -8.60 22.46 60.28
N LYS A 2 -9.39 22.26 59.22
CA LYS A 2 -9.39 22.64 57.78
C LYS A 2 -8.15 22.37 56.92
N LYS A 3 -8.41 21.86 55.70
CA LYS A 3 -7.53 21.45 54.58
C LYS A 3 -6.64 20.21 54.85
N ASN A 4 -7.11 19.05 54.36
CA ASN A 4 -6.34 17.93 53.76
C ASN A 4 -7.20 16.65 53.49
N VAL A 5 -8.49 16.78 53.13
CA VAL A 5 -9.37 15.62 52.78
C VAL A 5 -10.25 15.92 51.54
N MET A 6 -9.79 16.78 50.63
CA MET A 6 -10.44 17.01 49.32
C MET A 6 -9.36 17.30 48.27
N LEU A 7 -8.58 16.27 47.89
CA LEU A 7 -7.67 16.34 46.74
C LEU A 7 -7.33 14.96 46.14
N PHE A 8 -8.29 14.03 46.10
CA PHE A 8 -8.09 12.71 45.46
C PHE A 8 -9.35 12.15 44.76
N ALA A 9 -10.42 12.92 44.66
CA ALA A 9 -11.73 12.47 44.18
C ALA A 9 -12.41 13.45 43.20
N LEU A 10 -11.64 14.34 42.54
CA LEU A 10 -12.18 15.34 41.60
C LEU A 10 -11.55 15.31 40.20
N CYS A 11 -10.69 14.34 39.88
CA CYS A 11 -10.07 14.19 38.55
C CYS A 11 -10.71 13.09 37.68
N ILE A 12 -11.74 12.38 38.17
CA ILE A 12 -12.36 11.22 37.50
C ILE A 12 -13.70 11.58 36.82
N LEU A 13 -14.18 12.83 36.93
CA LEU A 13 -15.51 13.22 36.45
C LEU A 13 -15.51 14.42 35.48
N PHE A 14 -14.65 14.37 34.45
CA PHE A 14 -14.79 15.20 33.23
C PHE A 14 -14.28 14.45 31.98
N ILE A 15 -14.67 13.18 31.83
CA ILE A 15 -14.52 12.42 30.58
C ILE A 15 -15.93 12.15 30.03
N LEU A 16 -16.51 13.14 29.36
CA LEU A 16 -17.72 12.99 28.56
C LEU A 16 -17.65 13.91 27.34
N VAL A 17 -17.65 13.28 26.16
CA VAL A 17 -17.92 13.85 24.82
C VAL A 17 -16.93 14.93 24.33
N PHE A 18 -15.78 14.48 23.80
CA PHE A 18 -15.08 15.14 22.69
C PHE A 18 -14.54 14.05 21.73
N PRO A 19 -14.55 14.28 20.39
CA PRO A 19 -14.00 13.32 19.43
C PRO A 19 -12.46 13.25 19.53
N ALA A 20 -11.90 12.08 19.24
CA ALA A 20 -10.50 11.73 19.51
C ALA A 20 -9.44 12.39 18.58
N SER A 21 -9.82 13.31 17.70
CA SER A 21 -9.01 13.75 16.56
C SER A 21 -8.02 14.90 16.82
N GLN A 22 -7.53 15.11 18.05
CA GLN A 22 -6.66 16.27 18.39
C GLN A 22 -5.55 16.01 19.45
N LEU A 23 -5.02 14.79 19.56
CA LEU A 23 -3.84 14.48 20.39
C LEU A 23 -2.65 14.10 19.50
N PHE A 24 -2.05 15.09 18.84
CA PHE A 24 -0.90 14.85 17.96
C PHE A 24 0.37 14.46 18.75
N ALA A 25 1.31 13.87 18.02
CA ALA A 25 2.57 13.31 18.49
C ALA A 25 3.47 14.27 19.30
N VAL A 26 4.20 13.76 20.29
CA VAL A 26 5.42 14.43 20.79
C VAL A 26 6.62 13.76 20.14
N LYS A 27 7.05 14.28 18.98
CA LYS A 27 8.26 13.81 18.28
C LYS A 27 9.44 13.61 19.22
N TYR A 28 10.22 12.54 19.00
CA TYR A 28 11.55 12.61 19.57
C TYR A 28 12.33 13.74 18.94
N PRO A 29 13.18 14.34 19.76
CA PRO A 29 13.95 15.45 19.29
C PRO A 29 15.45 15.15 19.13
N TYR A 30 16.01 15.60 18.01
CA TYR A 30 17.44 15.85 17.82
C TYR A 30 18.16 16.33 19.10
N ASP A 31 19.30 15.72 19.40
CA ASP A 31 19.98 15.78 20.70
C ASP A 31 21.12 16.80 20.78
N GLY A 32 21.62 17.26 19.62
CA GLY A 32 22.72 18.23 19.50
C GLY A 32 24.09 17.63 19.19
N LYS A 33 24.21 16.33 18.89
CA LYS A 33 25.50 15.73 18.50
C LYS A 33 25.98 16.26 17.13
N VAL A 34 27.24 16.67 17.09
CA VAL A 34 27.96 17.01 15.86
C VAL A 34 28.30 15.72 15.12
N SER A 35 27.64 15.42 13.99
CA SER A 35 27.93 14.26 13.16
C SER A 35 29.16 14.49 12.29
N SER A 36 30.06 13.51 12.20
CA SER A 36 31.19 13.53 11.24
C SER A 36 30.75 13.34 9.78
N ASN A 37 29.53 12.86 9.55
CA ASN A 37 28.96 12.60 8.22
C ASN A 37 27.64 13.36 8.06
N VAL A 38 27.72 14.67 7.77
CA VAL A 38 26.53 15.50 7.53
C VAL A 38 25.96 15.21 6.14
N ARG A 39 24.86 14.46 6.09
CA ARG A 39 24.14 14.11 4.86
C ARG A 39 22.91 14.99 4.64
N ARG A 40 22.46 15.13 3.39
CA ARG A 40 21.32 16.00 3.02
C ARG A 40 19.98 15.52 3.57
N ASP A 41 19.75 14.22 3.52
CA ASP A 41 18.61 13.55 4.14
C ASP A 41 18.60 13.76 5.66
N ARG A 42 19.72 13.55 6.37
CA ARG A 42 19.77 13.83 7.83
C ARG A 42 19.60 15.32 8.16
N ILE A 43 20.09 16.23 7.32
CA ILE A 43 19.80 17.67 7.44
C ILE A 43 18.29 17.92 7.38
N ILE A 44 17.56 17.26 6.50
CA ILE A 44 16.09 17.41 6.37
C ILE A 44 15.33 16.68 7.47
N ALA A 45 15.72 15.48 7.88
CA ALA A 45 15.10 14.80 9.03
C ALA A 45 15.14 15.71 10.28
N ILE A 46 16.31 16.29 10.58
CA ILE A 46 16.44 17.27 11.67
C ILE A 46 15.62 18.54 11.36
N ALA A 47 15.54 19.00 10.11
CA ALA A 47 14.74 20.17 9.75
C ALA A 47 13.24 19.95 10.01
N GLU A 48 12.74 18.77 9.65
CA GLU A 48 11.39 18.28 9.85
C GLU A 48 11.06 18.08 11.33
N ASP A 49 11.96 17.49 12.13
CA ASP A 49 11.78 17.35 13.58
C ASP A 49 11.41 18.67 14.25
N TYR A 50 12.08 19.76 13.87
CA TYR A 50 11.76 21.08 14.41
C TYR A 50 10.43 21.65 13.89
N LEU A 51 10.03 21.33 12.66
CA LEU A 51 8.78 21.76 12.05
C LEU A 51 7.57 21.09 12.73
N THR A 52 7.70 19.79 12.94
CA THR A 52 6.63 18.88 13.35
C THR A 52 6.66 18.60 14.84
N LEU A 53 7.70 19.04 15.58
CA LEU A 53 7.74 19.00 17.04
C LEU A 53 6.43 19.51 17.64
N TYR A 54 5.66 18.62 18.25
CA TYR A 54 4.40 18.97 18.89
C TYR A 54 4.46 18.69 20.39
N TYR A 55 3.91 19.62 21.17
CA TYR A 55 4.23 19.76 22.60
C TYR A 55 3.17 20.62 23.30
N TYR A 56 2.98 20.38 24.60
CA TYR A 56 2.02 21.12 25.41
C TYR A 56 2.66 22.38 26.02
N VAL A 57 1.98 23.52 25.91
CA VAL A 57 2.35 24.76 26.60
C VAL A 57 1.47 24.94 27.83
N GLY A 58 2.06 24.70 29.01
CA GLY A 58 1.44 24.92 30.31
C GLY A 58 1.55 26.36 30.80
N ALA A 59 0.94 26.63 31.96
CA ALA A 59 0.95 27.98 32.56
C ALA A 59 2.37 28.45 32.89
N ASP A 60 3.23 27.54 33.34
CA ASP A 60 4.62 27.84 33.65
C ASP A 60 5.44 28.22 32.40
N ASN A 61 5.03 27.78 31.21
CA ASN A 61 5.69 28.10 29.94
C ASN A 61 5.24 29.44 29.32
N ILE A 62 4.27 30.13 29.94
CA ILE A 62 3.73 31.42 29.47
C ILE A 62 3.94 32.49 30.56
N LYS A 63 5.19 32.91 30.74
CA LYS A 63 5.53 33.98 31.69
C LYS A 63 5.41 35.37 31.02
N ASP A 64 5.00 36.36 31.83
CA ASP A 64 4.77 37.74 31.40
C ASP A 64 5.35 38.70 32.44
N SER A 65 6.63 39.09 32.28
CA SER A 65 7.36 40.09 33.10
C SER A 65 7.53 39.85 34.63
N SER A 66 6.90 38.82 35.22
CA SER A 66 6.95 38.54 36.67
C SER A 66 7.89 37.37 37.06
N VAL A 67 9.04 37.28 36.39
CA VAL A 67 9.98 36.15 36.47
C VAL A 67 11.08 36.44 37.52
N PRO A 68 11.73 35.44 38.16
CA PRO A 68 12.86 35.67 39.07
C PRO A 68 13.99 36.53 38.50
N GLU A 69 14.79 37.15 39.39
CA GLU A 69 15.93 38.01 39.03
C GLU A 69 16.85 37.35 38.01
N GLY A 70 16.80 37.84 36.77
CA GLY A 70 17.54 37.30 35.62
C GLY A 70 16.73 37.31 34.32
N CYS A 71 15.46 36.92 34.37
CA CYS A 71 14.65 36.62 33.17
C CYS A 71 13.61 37.70 32.81
N ALA A 72 13.82 38.96 33.21
CA ALA A 72 12.79 40.01 33.16
C ALA A 72 12.35 40.46 31.75
N GLY A 73 12.98 39.91 30.69
CA GLY A 73 12.65 40.19 29.28
C GLY A 73 11.88 39.06 28.55
N SER A 74 11.96 37.81 29.03
CA SER A 74 11.30 36.65 28.40
C SER A 74 9.80 36.88 28.18
N THR A 75 9.39 36.94 26.92
CA THR A 75 7.97 37.06 26.55
C THR A 75 7.60 35.96 25.57
N CYS A 76 6.79 34.99 26.01
CA CYS A 76 6.27 33.92 25.15
C CYS A 76 5.55 34.52 23.93
N PRO A 77 5.87 34.08 22.69
CA PRO A 77 5.20 34.59 21.52
C PRO A 77 3.69 34.28 21.46
N ASP A 78 3.26 33.20 22.09
CA ASP A 78 1.89 32.69 22.06
C ASP A 78 1.35 32.51 23.49
N LYS A 79 0.50 33.45 23.93
CA LYS A 79 -0.05 33.46 25.30
C LYS A 79 -1.23 32.49 25.53
N LYS A 80 -1.52 31.58 24.60
CA LYS A 80 -2.58 30.57 24.77
C LYS A 80 -1.99 29.24 25.25
N LEU A 81 -2.54 28.72 26.35
CA LEU A 81 -2.30 27.34 26.82
C LEU A 81 -2.72 26.32 25.76
N GLY A 82 -2.20 25.09 25.90
CA GLY A 82 -2.56 23.95 25.07
C GLY A 82 -1.44 23.48 24.16
N TRP A 83 -1.74 22.45 23.38
CA TRP A 83 -0.80 21.88 22.42
C TRP A 83 -0.43 22.83 21.28
N LYS A 84 0.79 22.69 20.75
CA LYS A 84 1.41 23.48 19.68
C LYS A 84 2.26 22.59 18.80
N ASN A 85 2.42 22.94 17.53
CA ASN A 85 3.42 22.37 16.61
C ASN A 85 4.47 23.42 16.19
N GLY A 86 5.66 22.91 15.87
CA GLY A 86 6.83 23.66 15.43
C GLY A 86 7.53 24.38 16.58
N MET A 87 8.84 24.13 16.76
CA MET A 87 9.61 24.76 17.82
C MET A 87 9.47 26.29 17.76
N LYS A 88 9.21 26.94 18.90
CA LYS A 88 9.09 28.40 18.95
C LYS A 88 10.41 29.10 18.65
N TYR A 89 10.27 30.25 18.02
CA TYR A 89 11.37 31.17 17.78
C TYR A 89 11.87 31.76 19.10
N CYS A 90 13.18 31.68 19.34
CA CYS A 90 13.84 32.33 20.48
C CYS A 90 15.09 33.06 19.99
N TRP A 91 15.16 34.38 20.15
CA TRP A 91 16.32 35.19 19.74
C TRP A 91 17.60 34.72 20.43
N GLY A 92 18.64 34.45 19.63
CA GLY A 92 19.89 33.87 20.10
C GLY A 92 19.78 32.39 20.50
N GLY A 93 18.58 31.81 20.46
CA GLY A 93 18.34 30.42 20.78
C GLY A 93 19.00 29.50 19.76
N ALA A 94 19.54 28.39 20.25
CA ALA A 94 20.04 27.29 19.44
C ALA A 94 19.68 25.96 20.12
N ASP A 95 18.54 25.92 20.83
CA ASP A 95 18.08 24.69 21.44
C ASP A 95 17.89 23.64 20.36
N THR A 96 18.34 22.44 20.67
CA THR A 96 17.87 21.26 19.98
C THR A 96 16.40 21.05 20.33
N THR A 97 15.66 20.29 19.52
CA THR A 97 14.26 19.94 19.87
C THR A 97 14.17 19.30 21.27
N ARG A 98 15.29 18.75 21.78
CA ARG A 98 15.38 17.98 23.02
C ARG A 98 15.62 18.84 24.23
N GLN A 99 16.58 19.74 24.07
CA GLN A 99 16.79 20.84 25.00
C GLN A 99 15.49 21.64 25.12
N TYR A 100 14.77 21.86 24.01
CA TYR A 100 13.47 22.51 24.03
C TYR A 100 12.41 21.75 24.85
N LEU A 101 12.11 20.49 24.54
CA LEU A 101 11.12 19.71 25.31
C LEU A 101 11.48 19.60 26.80
N LEU A 102 12.74 19.28 27.11
CA LEU A 102 13.23 19.18 28.49
C LEU A 102 13.04 20.51 29.24
N ARG A 103 13.49 21.62 28.67
CA ARG A 103 13.36 22.95 29.28
C ARG A 103 11.90 23.36 29.47
N LEU A 104 10.99 22.98 28.56
CA LEU A 104 9.55 23.17 28.79
C LEU A 104 9.04 22.38 30.00
N THR A 105 9.49 21.15 30.23
CA THR A 105 9.14 20.39 31.44
C THR A 105 9.76 20.97 32.72
N GLU A 106 10.92 21.63 32.61
CA GLU A 106 11.56 22.39 33.70
C GLU A 106 10.90 23.77 33.94
N GLY A 107 9.92 24.15 33.11
CA GLY A 107 9.14 25.37 33.27
C GLY A 107 9.73 26.61 32.59
N ASP A 108 10.61 26.47 31.59
CA ASP A 108 11.07 27.58 30.76
C ASP A 108 9.97 28.10 29.82
N VAL A 109 10.13 29.35 29.38
CA VAL A 109 9.18 30.04 28.51
C VAL A 109 9.28 29.51 27.07
N ALA A 110 8.16 29.18 26.44
CA ALA A 110 8.11 28.63 25.09
C ALA A 110 8.36 29.71 24.01
N GLY A 111 9.62 29.96 23.68
CA GLY A 111 10.08 31.01 22.76
C GLY A 111 10.25 32.38 23.41
N ASN A 112 10.82 33.33 22.68
CA ASN A 112 11.02 34.69 23.16
C ASN A 112 10.88 35.77 22.07
N LYS A 113 10.04 36.77 22.35
CA LYS A 113 9.88 37.97 21.50
C LYS A 113 10.93 39.07 21.71
N TRP A 114 11.53 39.20 22.90
CA TRP A 114 12.38 40.35 23.28
C TRP A 114 13.68 39.90 23.98
N CYS A 115 14.84 40.27 23.44
CA CYS A 115 16.16 39.83 23.92
C CYS A 115 16.93 40.90 24.73
N SER A 116 16.24 41.80 25.43
CA SER A 116 16.87 42.76 26.34
C SER A 116 17.07 42.18 27.74
N SER A 117 18.08 41.32 27.92
CA SER A 117 18.61 41.07 29.27
C SER A 117 19.27 42.36 29.80
N PRO A 118 19.23 42.65 31.11
CA PRO A 118 19.96 43.79 31.68
C PRO A 118 21.50 43.74 31.48
N ALA A 119 22.02 42.59 31.02
CA ALA A 119 23.45 42.34 30.78
C ALA A 119 23.89 42.52 29.31
N GLY A 120 22.97 42.85 28.39
CA GLY A 120 23.30 43.07 26.98
C GLY A 120 23.65 41.81 26.19
N THR A 121 23.32 40.63 26.70
CA THR A 121 23.49 39.34 26.01
C THR A 121 22.27 39.03 25.15
N SER A 122 22.47 38.65 23.89
CA SER A 122 21.41 38.37 22.91
C SER A 122 20.67 37.03 23.13
N TYR A 123 20.72 36.47 24.33
CA TYR A 123 20.16 35.17 24.71
C TYR A 123 19.68 35.23 26.16
N ASP A 124 18.49 34.69 26.42
CA ASP A 124 17.88 34.58 27.74
C ASP A 124 17.84 33.10 28.16
N SER A 125 18.45 32.78 29.30
CA SER A 125 18.56 31.40 29.81
C SER A 125 17.23 30.82 30.31
N CYS A 126 16.15 31.61 30.36
CA CYS A 126 14.84 31.20 30.88
C CYS A 126 13.78 31.02 29.78
N SER A 127 14.18 31.13 28.51
CA SER A 127 13.35 30.88 27.33
C SER A 127 13.95 29.78 26.48
N ALA A 128 13.15 28.77 26.16
CA ALA A 128 13.50 27.69 25.25
C ALA A 128 13.15 28.08 23.80
N GLY A 129 13.97 27.66 22.84
CA GLY A 129 13.70 27.75 21.40
C GLY A 129 14.94 27.98 20.55
N THR A 130 14.73 28.22 19.25
CA THR A 130 15.82 28.43 18.29
C THR A 130 15.58 29.66 17.42
N ASP A 131 16.62 30.41 17.07
CA ASP A 131 16.54 31.42 16.00
C ASP A 131 16.88 30.82 14.63
N CYS A 132 16.83 31.63 13.57
CA CYS A 132 17.15 31.16 12.21
C CYS A 132 18.56 30.55 12.09
N SER A 133 19.55 31.10 12.80
CA SER A 133 20.94 30.64 12.74
C SER A 133 21.22 29.47 13.67
N GLY A 134 20.60 29.43 14.85
CA GLY A 134 20.59 28.26 15.72
C GLY A 134 19.95 27.05 15.04
N TYR A 135 18.84 27.28 14.33
CA TYR A 135 18.14 26.25 13.56
C TYR A 135 19.04 25.63 12.48
N VAL A 136 19.56 26.44 11.54
CA VAL A 136 20.41 25.91 10.47
C VAL A 136 21.74 25.35 11.00
N SER A 137 22.28 25.89 12.10
CA SER A 137 23.46 25.31 12.77
C SER A 137 23.20 23.88 13.26
N ASN A 138 21.99 23.64 13.77
CA ASN A 138 21.60 22.35 14.33
C ASN A 138 21.20 21.36 13.23
N THR A 139 20.49 21.78 12.18
CA THR A 139 20.20 20.89 11.02
C THR A 139 21.47 20.48 10.29
N TRP A 140 22.46 21.37 10.16
CA TRP A 140 23.79 21.03 9.64
C TRP A 140 24.68 20.29 10.66
N THR A 141 24.24 20.11 11.90
CA THR A 141 25.03 19.56 13.03
C THR A 141 26.39 20.26 13.21
N SER A 142 26.53 21.51 12.77
CA SER A 142 27.83 22.17 12.57
C SER A 142 28.51 22.65 13.86
N GLY A 143 27.77 22.64 14.97
CA GLY A 143 27.99 23.56 16.09
C GLY A 143 27.41 24.95 15.79
N ARG A 144 27.32 25.81 16.80
CA ARG A 144 26.56 27.07 16.76
C ARG A 144 27.30 28.19 16.01
N TYR A 145 26.71 28.66 14.91
CA TYR A 145 27.12 29.86 14.17
C TYR A 145 26.00 30.90 14.14
N ALA A 146 26.38 32.16 13.93
CA ALA A 146 25.47 33.27 13.69
C ALA A 146 25.50 33.65 12.20
N THR A 147 24.48 34.33 11.69
CA THR A 147 24.41 34.74 10.26
C THR A 147 25.60 35.60 9.82
N SER A 148 26.28 36.28 10.75
CA SER A 148 27.50 37.07 10.49
C SER A 148 28.79 36.26 10.33
N ASN A 149 28.81 34.98 10.76
CA ASN A 149 30.00 34.12 10.71
C ASN A 149 29.75 32.71 10.15
N PHE A 150 28.54 32.45 9.61
CA PHE A 150 28.15 31.18 8.99
C PHE A 150 29.08 30.72 7.86
N MET A 151 29.70 31.67 7.14
CA MET A 151 30.69 31.40 6.09
C MET A 151 31.98 30.75 6.60
N ASN A 152 32.22 30.69 7.92
CA ASN A 152 33.33 29.92 8.48
C ASN A 152 33.16 28.40 8.27
N VAL A 153 31.94 27.94 7.96
CA VAL A 153 31.62 26.54 7.66
C VAL A 153 30.83 26.39 6.35
N ALA A 154 30.82 27.41 5.50
CA ALA A 154 30.09 27.38 4.23
C ALA A 154 30.84 28.02 3.06
N ASN A 155 30.58 27.53 1.85
CA ASN A 155 30.99 28.13 0.57
C ASN A 155 29.78 28.80 -0.08
N TYR A 156 30.00 29.85 -0.86
CA TYR A 156 29.00 30.34 -1.80
C TYR A 156 28.76 29.33 -2.91
N ILE A 157 27.52 29.23 -3.38
CA ILE A 157 27.12 28.47 -4.56
C ILE A 157 26.19 29.31 -5.43
N GLU A 158 26.07 28.95 -6.71
CA GLU A 158 25.08 29.57 -7.60
C GLU A 158 23.67 29.08 -7.28
N TRP A 159 22.66 29.88 -7.65
CA TRP A 159 21.25 29.52 -7.44
C TRP A 159 20.90 28.19 -8.14
N ASP A 160 21.28 28.00 -9.40
CA ASP A 160 21.01 26.76 -10.15
C ASP A 160 21.63 25.51 -9.50
N ASN A 161 22.61 25.69 -8.61
CA ASN A 161 23.32 24.62 -7.92
C ASN A 161 22.76 24.31 -6.53
N LEU A 162 21.70 25.00 -6.06
CA LEU A 162 21.06 24.71 -4.76
C LEU A 162 20.48 23.28 -4.72
N ARG A 163 20.76 22.58 -3.62
CA ARG A 163 20.27 21.21 -3.33
C ARG A 163 19.71 21.16 -1.92
N MET A 164 18.76 20.25 -1.68
CA MET A 164 18.13 20.00 -0.39
C MET A 164 19.12 19.97 0.78
N GLY A 165 18.87 20.79 1.80
CA GLY A 165 19.77 20.96 2.94
C GLY A 165 20.92 21.96 2.72
N ASP A 166 21.06 22.59 1.55
CA ASP A 166 21.82 23.84 1.44
C ASP A 166 21.07 24.98 2.17
N ALA A 167 21.69 26.16 2.30
CA ALA A 167 21.08 27.29 2.97
C ALA A 167 21.14 28.57 2.13
N ILE A 168 20.28 29.53 2.47
CA ILE A 168 20.10 30.79 1.75
C ILE A 168 20.28 31.90 2.80
N LEU A 169 21.39 32.64 2.71
CA LEU A 169 21.90 33.52 3.76
C LEU A 169 21.84 35.01 3.36
N ILE A 170 21.43 35.87 4.30
CA ILE A 170 21.59 37.32 4.28
C ILE A 170 22.12 37.78 5.66
N PRO A 171 22.83 38.92 5.78
CA PRO A 171 23.12 39.49 7.09
C PRO A 171 21.85 39.66 7.94
N GLY A 172 21.76 38.94 9.06
CA GLY A 172 20.61 38.96 9.95
C GLY A 172 19.57 37.85 9.75
N HIS A 173 19.59 37.06 8.67
CA HIS A 173 18.66 35.94 8.50
C HIS A 173 19.22 34.79 7.63
N ILE A 174 18.77 33.56 7.87
CA ILE A 174 19.15 32.38 7.08
C ILE A 174 17.98 31.41 6.98
N ARG A 175 17.83 30.77 5.83
CA ARG A 175 16.82 29.74 5.55
C ARG A 175 17.50 28.45 5.11
N LEU A 176 16.90 27.30 5.42
CA LEU A 176 17.31 26.02 4.84
C LEU A 176 16.51 25.78 3.55
N PHE A 177 17.18 25.40 2.48
CA PHE A 177 16.55 25.08 1.21
C PHE A 177 16.08 23.63 1.19
N ASP A 178 14.83 23.42 0.77
CA ASP A 178 14.29 22.10 0.46
C ASP A 178 14.40 21.83 -1.04
N CYS A 179 13.41 22.29 -1.81
CA CYS A 179 13.28 21.99 -3.24
C CYS A 179 12.80 23.17 -4.07
N TYR A 180 12.96 23.06 -5.38
CA TYR A 180 12.30 23.91 -6.37
C TYR A 180 10.92 23.36 -6.71
N ILE A 181 9.89 24.20 -6.63
CA ILE A 181 8.48 23.80 -6.91
C ILE A 181 8.14 24.00 -8.38
N SER A 182 8.58 25.13 -8.95
CA SER A 182 8.27 25.53 -10.32
C SER A 182 9.43 26.34 -10.87
N GLY A 183 10.48 25.62 -11.29
CA GLY A 183 11.77 26.19 -11.67
C GLY A 183 12.43 27.00 -10.55
N ILE A 184 13.46 27.78 -10.92
CA ILE A 184 14.30 28.51 -9.97
C ILE A 184 13.61 29.65 -9.21
N ASP A 185 12.41 30.07 -9.65
CA ASP A 185 11.71 31.21 -9.05
C ASP A 185 11.02 30.86 -7.73
N THR A 186 10.41 29.67 -7.63
CA THR A 186 9.59 29.28 -6.47
C THR A 186 10.22 28.11 -5.72
N MET A 187 10.45 28.32 -4.42
CA MET A 187 11.29 27.48 -3.58
C MET A 187 10.56 27.10 -2.30
N MET A 188 10.60 25.81 -1.92
CA MET A 188 10.29 25.39 -0.56
C MET A 188 11.52 25.66 0.33
N VAL A 189 11.26 26.22 1.52
CA VAL A 189 12.29 26.50 2.52
C VAL A 189 11.79 26.22 3.93
N TYR A 190 12.66 25.64 4.76
CA TYR A 190 12.46 25.59 6.20
C TYR A 190 13.08 26.84 6.85
N GLU A 191 12.36 27.43 7.81
CA GLU A 191 12.76 28.69 8.43
C GLU A 191 12.26 28.78 9.88
N SER A 192 13.17 28.94 10.85
CA SER A 192 12.79 29.49 12.16
C SER A 192 12.58 30.99 12.02
N THR A 193 11.35 31.48 12.19
CA THR A 193 11.02 32.89 11.90
C THR A 193 9.97 33.52 12.81
N SER A 194 10.05 34.84 12.91
CA SER A 194 9.01 35.72 13.46
C SER A 194 8.19 36.42 12.36
N SER A 195 8.60 36.29 11.09
CA SER A 195 7.95 36.94 9.93
C SER A 195 6.48 36.57 9.82
N GLY A 196 5.62 37.57 9.53
CA GLY A 196 4.16 37.37 9.49
C GLY A 196 3.51 37.02 10.83
N GLY A 197 4.26 37.05 11.95
CA GLY A 197 3.74 36.71 13.28
C GLY A 197 3.70 35.21 13.59
N THR A 198 4.44 34.37 12.86
CA THR A 198 4.48 32.91 13.05
C THR A 198 5.18 32.50 14.35
N TRP A 199 6.36 33.09 14.64
CA TRP A 199 7.17 32.86 15.83
C TRP A 199 7.53 31.38 16.10
N ARG A 200 7.83 30.63 15.04
CA ARG A 200 8.22 29.20 15.10
C ARG A 200 8.99 28.78 13.86
N VAL A 201 9.50 27.54 13.87
CA VAL A 201 9.91 26.82 12.66
C VAL A 201 8.69 26.53 11.78
N ILE A 202 8.82 26.85 10.50
CA ILE A 202 7.82 26.62 9.46
C ILE A 202 8.50 26.10 8.18
N HIS A 203 7.74 25.36 7.39
CA HIS A 203 8.08 24.96 6.02
C HIS A 203 7.12 25.68 5.08
N ARG A 204 7.63 26.40 4.09
CA ARG A 204 6.79 27.23 3.19
C ARG A 204 7.38 27.45 1.82
N SER A 205 6.49 27.64 0.85
CA SER A 205 6.82 28.17 -0.48
C SER A 205 7.06 29.68 -0.42
N LEU A 206 8.13 30.14 -1.07
CA LEU A 206 8.46 31.55 -1.31
C LEU A 206 8.95 31.71 -2.75
N SER A 207 8.65 32.85 -3.39
CA SER A 207 9.17 33.17 -4.73
C SER A 207 10.20 34.32 -4.75
N ARG A 208 11.17 34.23 -5.66
CA ARG A 208 12.18 35.27 -5.90
C ARG A 208 11.57 36.49 -6.60
N SER A 209 10.67 36.27 -7.56
CA SER A 209 9.87 37.29 -8.24
C SER A 209 9.08 38.22 -7.31
N ALA A 210 8.69 37.74 -6.12
CA ALA A 210 8.03 38.53 -5.09
C ALA A 210 9.00 39.16 -4.07
N GLY A 211 10.31 39.17 -4.33
CA GLY A 211 11.34 39.82 -3.51
C GLY A 211 11.69 39.09 -2.21
N ASN A 212 11.17 37.89 -1.96
CA ASN A 212 11.39 37.16 -0.70
C ASN A 212 12.87 36.80 -0.44
N PHE A 213 13.69 36.83 -1.49
CA PHE A 213 15.10 36.48 -1.50
C PHE A 213 16.01 37.65 -1.92
N ASP A 214 15.51 38.89 -1.91
CA ASP A 214 16.30 40.08 -2.24
C ASP A 214 17.49 40.24 -1.28
N GLY A 215 18.69 40.31 -1.85
CA GLY A 215 19.95 40.41 -1.09
C GLY A 215 20.45 39.10 -0.46
N TYR A 216 19.73 37.98 -0.60
CA TYR A 216 20.20 36.68 -0.14
C TYR A 216 21.24 36.07 -1.09
N THR A 217 22.10 35.22 -0.53
CA THR A 217 23.13 34.45 -1.24
C THR A 217 22.98 32.96 -0.91
N PRO A 218 22.94 32.07 -1.91
CA PRO A 218 22.99 30.63 -1.68
C PRO A 218 24.34 30.17 -1.13
N ILE A 219 24.31 29.28 -0.15
CA ILE A 219 25.49 28.75 0.54
C ILE A 219 25.37 27.25 0.83
N ARG A 220 26.52 26.55 0.87
CA ARG A 220 26.63 25.11 1.12
C ARG A 220 27.68 24.83 2.20
N TYR A 221 27.38 23.93 3.13
CA TYR A 221 28.31 23.47 4.16
C TYR A 221 29.61 22.92 3.54
N ASN A 222 30.79 23.37 4.00
CA ASN A 222 32.06 23.26 3.25
C ASN A 222 33.22 22.52 3.94
N LYS A 223 32.96 21.77 5.01
CA LYS A 223 34.02 21.35 5.94
C LYS A 223 34.68 20.03 5.50
N SER A 224 36.00 20.05 5.26
CA SER A 224 36.75 18.99 4.56
C SER A 224 36.88 17.63 5.28
N THR A 225 36.55 17.52 6.56
CA THR A 225 36.48 16.23 7.28
C THR A 225 35.09 15.58 7.23
N TYR A 226 34.15 16.14 6.46
CA TYR A 226 32.75 15.71 6.41
C TYR A 226 32.39 15.45 4.93
N LYS A 227 32.03 14.21 4.60
CA LYS A 227 31.64 13.84 3.22
C LYS A 227 30.20 14.26 2.93
N VAL A 228 30.04 15.43 2.32
CA VAL A 228 28.78 15.79 1.64
C VAL A 228 28.68 14.93 0.38
N TYR A 229 27.65 14.09 0.28
CA TYR A 229 27.27 13.44 -0.98
C TYR A 229 26.46 14.43 -1.83
N ASP A 230 26.75 14.52 -3.12
CA ASP A 230 26.26 15.62 -3.98
C ASP A 230 24.75 15.55 -4.29
N TYR A 231 24.09 14.39 -4.11
CA TYR A 231 22.69 14.16 -4.45
C TYR A 231 21.95 13.44 -3.30
N PRO A 232 20.78 13.95 -2.84
CA PRO A 232 19.87 13.19 -1.99
C PRO A 232 19.19 12.09 -2.80
N GLU A 233 19.48 10.85 -2.45
CA GLU A 233 18.89 9.66 -3.05
C GLU A 233 17.39 9.56 -2.73
N PRO A 234 16.58 8.82 -3.52
CA PRO A 234 15.18 8.65 -3.22
C PRO A 234 14.95 7.66 -2.07
N THR A 235 13.96 7.95 -1.24
CA THR A 235 13.43 7.05 -0.20
C THR A 235 11.95 6.86 -0.45
N ILE A 236 11.50 5.61 -0.62
CA ILE A 236 10.06 5.30 -0.68
C ILE A 236 9.50 5.46 0.73
N GLN A 237 8.53 6.36 0.87
CA GLN A 237 7.96 6.75 2.15
C GLN A 237 6.66 6.01 2.48
N SER A 238 5.83 5.74 1.46
CA SER A 238 4.63 4.93 1.63
C SER A 238 4.21 4.25 0.34
N ILE A 239 3.59 3.09 0.47
CA ILE A 239 2.85 2.40 -0.58
C ILE A 239 1.50 2.02 0.01
N ILE A 240 0.45 2.72 -0.42
CA ILE A 240 -0.90 2.63 0.15
C ILE A 240 -1.88 2.26 -0.96
N LYS A 241 -2.76 1.28 -0.73
CA LYS A 241 -3.84 0.94 -1.67
C LYS A 241 -4.72 2.17 -1.98
N SER A 242 -5.03 2.40 -3.26
CA SER A 242 -5.91 3.48 -3.72
C SER A 242 -7.19 2.99 -4.40
N GLY A 243 -7.28 1.69 -4.69
CA GLY A 243 -8.46 1.00 -5.18
C GLY A 243 -8.15 -0.45 -5.52
N VAL A 244 -9.10 -1.16 -6.13
CA VAL A 244 -8.86 -2.47 -6.74
C VAL A 244 -7.67 -2.38 -7.71
N GLU A 245 -6.71 -3.31 -7.59
CA GLU A 245 -5.48 -3.40 -8.40
C GLU A 245 -4.59 -2.15 -8.39
N ARG A 246 -4.74 -1.28 -7.39
CA ARG A 246 -4.19 0.08 -7.40
C ARG A 246 -3.55 0.53 -6.09
N LEU A 247 -2.43 1.23 -6.22
CA LEU A 247 -1.72 1.84 -5.10
C LEU A 247 -1.15 3.21 -5.47
N ILE A 248 -0.92 4.03 -4.44
CA ILE A 248 -0.14 5.27 -4.53
C ILE A 248 1.19 5.06 -3.81
N ILE A 249 2.29 5.24 -4.56
CA ILE A 249 3.64 5.35 -4.00
C ILE A 249 3.92 6.81 -3.72
N LYS A 250 4.43 7.12 -2.53
CA LYS A 250 5.02 8.43 -2.18
C LYS A 250 6.51 8.25 -1.87
N TRP A 251 7.33 9.24 -2.21
CA TRP A 251 8.76 9.23 -1.95
C TRP A 251 9.33 10.62 -1.72
N ASP A 252 10.42 10.66 -0.96
CA ASP A 252 11.30 11.82 -0.84
C ASP A 252 12.57 11.63 -1.69
N GLY A 253 13.41 12.67 -1.73
CA GLY A 253 14.68 12.69 -2.47
C GLY A 253 14.72 13.79 -3.55
N GLN A 254 15.84 13.88 -4.26
CA GLN A 254 15.98 14.82 -5.38
C GLN A 254 16.69 14.21 -6.58
N ALA A 255 16.32 14.70 -7.76
CA ALA A 255 16.94 14.40 -9.03
C ALA A 255 17.04 15.67 -9.87
N ASP A 256 18.06 15.81 -10.72
CA ASP A 256 18.09 16.91 -11.70
C ASP A 256 17.06 16.72 -12.82
N ARG A 257 16.84 15.47 -13.24
CA ARG A 257 15.99 15.12 -14.39
C ARG A 257 14.65 14.53 -13.95
N GLY A 258 14.71 13.54 -13.08
CA GLY A 258 13.56 12.78 -12.59
C GLY A 258 13.99 11.47 -11.97
N PHE A 259 13.03 10.62 -11.66
CA PHE A 259 13.26 9.37 -10.97
C PHE A 259 13.07 8.17 -11.91
N ARG A 260 13.48 6.99 -11.44
CA ARG A 260 13.18 5.70 -12.07
C ARG A 260 12.56 4.81 -11.01
N LEU A 261 11.35 4.32 -11.27
CA LEU A 261 10.64 3.39 -10.41
C LEU A 261 10.76 1.99 -11.01
N TYR A 262 11.18 1.03 -10.19
CA TYR A 262 11.31 -0.37 -10.57
C TYR A 262 10.34 -1.23 -9.77
N LEU A 263 9.81 -2.26 -10.43
CA LEU A 263 8.93 -3.26 -9.85
C LEU A 263 9.55 -4.65 -9.97
N SER A 264 9.32 -5.48 -8.95
CA SER A 264 9.65 -6.91 -8.94
C SER A 264 8.55 -7.71 -8.22
N VAL A 265 8.46 -9.00 -8.53
CA VAL A 265 7.56 -9.98 -7.85
C VAL A 265 8.33 -11.06 -7.08
N ASP A 266 9.66 -11.07 -7.20
CA ASP A 266 10.57 -12.03 -6.56
C ASP A 266 11.72 -11.36 -5.78
N GLY A 267 11.84 -10.02 -5.89
CA GLY A 267 12.92 -9.20 -5.34
C GLY A 267 14.26 -9.32 -6.10
N ALA A 268 14.34 -10.17 -7.13
CA ALA A 268 15.56 -10.51 -7.85
C ALA A 268 15.54 -9.98 -9.29
N VAL A 269 14.44 -10.16 -10.01
CA VAL A 269 14.22 -9.65 -11.37
C VAL A 269 13.42 -8.35 -11.28
N TRP A 270 14.02 -7.26 -11.75
CA TRP A 270 13.46 -5.91 -11.66
C TRP A 270 13.13 -5.38 -13.06
N ARG A 271 11.86 -5.01 -13.28
CA ARG A 271 11.42 -4.28 -14.48
C ARG A 271 11.35 -2.78 -14.19
N LEU A 272 11.69 -1.96 -15.17
CA LEU A 272 11.39 -0.52 -15.13
C LEU A 272 9.86 -0.36 -15.24
N LEU A 273 9.25 0.38 -14.33
CA LEU A 273 7.81 0.61 -14.25
C LEU A 273 7.45 2.03 -14.72
N ARG A 274 8.21 3.04 -14.30
CA ARG A 274 8.10 4.44 -14.76
C ARG A 274 9.50 5.04 -14.94
N ASP A 275 9.72 5.79 -16.02
CA ASP A 275 10.99 6.52 -16.29
C ASP A 275 10.88 8.04 -16.03
N PHE A 276 12.00 8.77 -16.13
CA PHE A 276 12.12 10.18 -15.75
C PHE A 276 11.19 11.14 -16.52
N ASP A 277 10.71 10.74 -17.71
CA ASP A 277 9.75 11.50 -18.51
C ASP A 277 8.32 11.42 -17.92
N GLU A 278 8.01 10.38 -17.14
CA GLU A 278 6.75 10.20 -16.41
C GLU A 278 6.86 10.75 -14.96
N ILE A 279 7.97 10.45 -14.28
CA ILE A 279 8.21 10.86 -12.88
C ILE A 279 9.36 11.87 -12.80
N THR A 280 9.05 13.10 -13.20
CA THR A 280 9.96 14.28 -13.24
C THR A 280 10.60 14.64 -11.89
N SER A 281 11.61 15.52 -11.89
CA SER A 281 12.32 15.99 -10.69
C SER A 281 11.42 16.65 -9.62
N SER A 282 10.27 17.20 -10.00
CA SER A 282 9.25 17.75 -9.09
C SER A 282 8.24 16.71 -8.57
N THR A 283 8.20 15.50 -9.13
CA THR A 283 7.24 14.46 -8.73
C THR A 283 7.64 13.85 -7.38
N ARG A 284 6.66 13.65 -6.49
CA ARG A 284 6.82 13.03 -5.15
C ARG A 284 5.82 11.89 -4.87
N SER A 285 4.94 11.63 -5.82
CA SER A 285 3.98 10.53 -5.76
C SER A 285 3.59 10.09 -7.17
N CYS A 286 3.30 8.81 -7.34
CA CYS A 286 2.64 8.28 -8.53
C CYS A 286 1.68 7.16 -8.15
N GLU A 287 0.59 7.06 -8.90
CA GLU A 287 -0.28 5.90 -8.84
C GLU A 287 0.25 4.78 -9.74
N VAL A 288 0.02 3.54 -9.33
CA VAL A 288 0.30 2.33 -10.10
C VAL A 288 -0.96 1.48 -10.09
N SER A 289 -1.42 1.12 -11.30
CA SER A 289 -2.61 0.34 -11.61
C SER A 289 -2.24 -0.87 -12.48
N GLY A 290 -3.18 -1.80 -12.70
CA GLY A 290 -2.91 -3.05 -13.43
C GLY A 290 -2.01 -4.01 -12.65
N LEU A 291 -2.04 -3.90 -11.32
CA LEU A 291 -1.32 -4.79 -10.43
C LEU A 291 -2.16 -6.03 -10.16
N GLN A 292 -1.60 -7.19 -10.47
CA GLN A 292 -2.27 -8.46 -10.21
C GLN A 292 -2.55 -8.57 -8.70
N PRO A 293 -3.82 -8.84 -8.31
CA PRO A 293 -4.15 -9.25 -6.97
C PRO A 293 -3.23 -10.37 -6.52
N ASP A 294 -3.03 -10.51 -5.21
CA ASP A 294 -2.43 -11.70 -4.62
C ASP A 294 -0.96 -11.93 -4.97
N THR A 295 -0.36 -10.96 -5.65
CA THR A 295 1.07 -10.87 -5.93
C THR A 295 1.71 -9.96 -4.88
N THR A 296 2.75 -10.47 -4.21
CA THR A 296 3.59 -9.59 -3.39
C THR A 296 4.50 -8.82 -4.34
N TYR A 297 4.37 -7.51 -4.34
CA TYR A 297 5.16 -6.60 -5.15
C TYR A 297 6.27 -5.95 -4.33
N PHE A 298 7.41 -5.77 -4.97
CA PHE A 298 8.58 -5.10 -4.42
C PHE A 298 8.92 -3.89 -5.28
N PHE A 299 9.18 -2.75 -4.64
CA PHE A 299 9.44 -1.48 -5.31
C PHE A 299 10.77 -0.90 -4.84
N LYS A 300 11.51 -0.30 -5.77
CA LYS A 300 12.71 0.51 -5.47
C LYS A 300 12.87 1.64 -6.47
N MET A 301 13.60 2.69 -6.09
CA MET A 301 13.75 3.90 -6.88
C MET A 301 15.21 4.33 -7.08
N ARG A 302 15.45 5.08 -8.15
CA ARG A 302 16.71 5.84 -8.37
C ARG A 302 16.41 7.27 -8.77
N ALA A 303 17.30 8.20 -8.40
CA ALA A 303 17.32 9.56 -8.92
C ALA A 303 18.24 9.62 -10.15
N LEU A 304 17.77 10.25 -11.24
CA LEU A 304 18.55 10.52 -12.44
C LEU A 304 19.01 11.98 -12.47
N ASN A 305 20.31 12.17 -12.46
CA ASN A 305 20.98 13.46 -12.26
C ASN A 305 21.67 13.99 -13.53
N ALA A 306 22.20 15.21 -13.45
CA ALA A 306 22.87 15.87 -14.57
C ALA A 306 24.05 15.02 -15.10
N GLY A 307 24.16 14.93 -16.43
CA GLY A 307 25.14 14.05 -17.08
C GLY A 307 24.76 12.57 -17.11
N ASN A 308 23.50 12.22 -16.81
CA ASN A 308 22.96 10.85 -16.78
C ASN A 308 23.61 9.95 -15.71
N SER A 309 24.03 10.53 -14.59
CA SER A 309 24.41 9.77 -13.41
C SER A 309 23.16 9.32 -12.64
N GLU A 310 23.15 8.09 -12.14
CA GLU A 310 22.10 7.58 -11.26
C GLU A 310 22.59 7.55 -9.80
N SER A 311 21.66 7.66 -8.86
CA SER A 311 21.89 7.25 -7.47
C SER A 311 22.06 5.73 -7.36
N ILE A 312 22.45 5.23 -6.19
CA ILE A 312 22.14 3.85 -5.82
C ILE A 312 20.62 3.65 -5.71
N ASP A 313 20.19 2.38 -5.68
CA ASP A 313 18.80 2.03 -5.39
C ASP A 313 18.40 2.50 -3.99
N SER A 314 17.14 2.95 -3.81
CA SER A 314 16.50 3.14 -2.51
C SER A 314 16.46 1.85 -1.69
N ALA A 315 15.99 1.93 -0.44
CA ALA A 315 15.49 0.73 0.25
C ALA A 315 14.38 0.07 -0.59
N VAL A 316 14.25 -1.25 -0.48
CA VAL A 316 13.16 -2.00 -1.13
C VAL A 316 11.93 -1.94 -0.23
N ALA A 317 10.87 -1.29 -0.72
CA ALA A 317 9.54 -1.38 -0.11
C ALA A 317 8.79 -2.62 -0.65
N ALA A 318 7.86 -3.15 0.14
CA ALA A 318 7.01 -4.28 -0.24
C ALA A 318 5.53 -3.91 -0.09
N TRP A 319 4.66 -4.47 -0.93
CA TRP A 319 3.21 -4.25 -0.88
C TRP A 319 2.47 -5.47 -1.41
N ARG A 320 1.22 -5.67 -0.98
CA ARG A 320 0.36 -6.75 -1.48
C ARG A 320 -1.12 -6.39 -1.34
N ASP A 321 -1.88 -6.55 -2.41
CA ASP A 321 -3.34 -6.62 -2.34
C ASP A 321 -3.79 -8.09 -2.14
N ASP A 322 -4.76 -8.33 -1.27
CA ASP A 322 -5.45 -9.62 -1.11
C ASP A 322 -6.92 -9.59 -1.61
N GLY A 323 -7.31 -8.51 -2.29
CA GLY A 323 -8.67 -8.21 -2.73
C GLY A 323 -9.45 -7.31 -1.76
N PHE A 324 -8.99 -7.15 -0.51
CA PHE A 324 -9.69 -6.40 0.54
C PHE A 324 -9.00 -5.06 0.84
N GLU A 325 -9.57 -4.25 1.73
CA GLU A 325 -8.81 -3.13 2.29
C GLU A 325 -7.61 -3.68 3.10
N PRO A 326 -6.41 -3.08 3.04
CA PRO A 326 -5.22 -3.70 3.61
C PRO A 326 -5.30 -3.75 5.14
N ARG A 327 -5.29 -4.95 5.71
CA ARG A 327 -5.47 -5.18 7.17
C ARG A 327 -4.17 -5.14 7.95
N VAL A 328 -3.04 -5.15 7.26
CA VAL A 328 -1.69 -5.11 7.85
C VAL A 328 -0.94 -3.88 7.34
N LEU A 329 -0.31 -3.14 8.25
CA LEU A 329 0.70 -2.14 7.88
C LEU A 329 2.10 -2.70 8.15
N LEU A 330 2.94 -2.75 7.13
CA LEU A 330 4.38 -2.99 7.26
C LEU A 330 5.09 -1.65 7.48
N VAL A 331 5.55 -1.42 8.72
CA VAL A 331 6.34 -0.24 9.09
C VAL A 331 7.82 -0.59 9.05
N ASP A 332 8.57 0.21 8.30
CA ASP A 332 10.02 0.17 8.21
C ASP A 332 10.60 1.27 9.10
N GLY A 333 11.40 0.89 10.11
CA GLY A 333 12.02 1.81 11.07
C GLY A 333 13.51 1.57 11.25
N ALA A 334 14.20 1.11 10.20
CA ALA A 334 15.61 0.70 10.23
C ALA A 334 16.58 1.84 9.84
N ASP A 335 16.42 3.01 10.45
CA ASP A 335 17.14 4.26 10.18
C ASP A 335 18.68 4.16 10.32
N ARG A 336 19.17 3.32 11.22
CA ARG A 336 20.60 3.07 11.47
C ARG A 336 21.24 2.18 10.42
N PHE A 337 20.49 1.29 9.76
CA PHE A 337 21.04 0.22 8.91
C PHE A 337 22.07 0.75 7.91
N ARG A 338 21.69 1.80 7.17
CA ARG A 338 22.58 2.38 6.15
C ARG A 338 23.83 3.04 6.76
N GLN A 339 23.74 3.58 7.96
CA GLN A 339 24.88 4.22 8.62
C GLN A 339 25.95 3.19 8.98
N GLN A 340 25.53 1.97 9.31
CA GLN A 340 26.37 0.84 9.66
C GLN A 340 26.95 0.11 8.42
N PHE A 341 26.10 -0.19 7.42
CA PHE A 341 26.49 -1.03 6.28
C PHE A 341 26.82 -0.25 4.99
N GLY A 342 26.54 1.06 4.93
CA GLY A 342 26.88 1.93 3.80
C GLY A 342 25.98 1.77 2.56
N ALA A 343 24.93 0.94 2.63
CA ALA A 343 23.96 0.69 1.57
C ALA A 343 22.53 0.76 2.11
N ASN A 344 21.55 1.03 1.24
CA ASN A 344 20.14 0.84 1.58
C ASN A 344 19.82 -0.68 1.62
N HIS A 345 18.86 -1.08 2.47
CA HIS A 345 18.53 -2.49 2.67
C HIS A 345 17.52 -3.02 1.64
N THR A 346 17.54 -4.33 1.45
CA THR A 346 16.56 -5.06 0.62
C THR A 346 15.72 -6.04 1.43
N PHE A 347 15.86 -6.04 2.75
CA PHE A 347 15.40 -7.15 3.61
C PHE A 347 13.88 -7.27 3.71
N LEU A 348 13.12 -6.20 3.41
CA LEU A 348 11.65 -6.26 3.33
C LEU A 348 11.16 -7.16 2.19
N THR A 349 12.03 -7.54 1.26
CA THR A 349 11.77 -8.67 0.35
C THR A 349 11.44 -9.94 1.13
N ARG A 350 12.16 -10.25 2.21
CA ARG A 350 11.92 -11.43 3.06
C ARG A 350 10.67 -11.28 3.91
N VAL A 351 10.44 -10.07 4.47
CA VAL A 351 9.26 -9.76 5.30
C VAL A 351 7.98 -9.80 4.48
N GLY A 352 7.96 -9.14 3.31
CA GLY A 352 6.82 -9.16 2.40
C GLY A 352 6.54 -10.53 1.80
N ASN A 353 7.56 -11.36 1.53
CA ASN A 353 7.37 -12.76 1.16
C ASN A 353 6.76 -13.59 2.30
N ALA A 354 7.16 -13.34 3.56
CA ALA A 354 6.59 -14.02 4.71
C ALA A 354 5.13 -13.62 4.94
N LEU A 355 4.79 -12.33 4.86
CA LEU A 355 3.41 -11.83 4.91
C LEU A 355 2.56 -12.35 3.74
N GLY A 356 3.11 -12.33 2.52
CA GLY A 356 2.44 -12.89 1.35
C GLY A 356 2.14 -14.38 1.49
N SER A 357 3.01 -15.13 2.18
CA SER A 357 2.76 -16.55 2.50
C SER A 357 1.66 -16.79 3.54
N CYS A 358 1.16 -15.75 4.21
CA CYS A 358 -0.02 -15.78 5.06
C CYS A 358 -1.31 -15.44 4.31
N GLY A 359 -1.24 -15.03 3.04
CA GLY A 359 -2.40 -14.59 2.25
C GLY A 359 -2.97 -13.23 2.67
N ALA A 360 -2.31 -12.49 3.56
CA ALA A 360 -2.78 -11.20 4.06
C ALA A 360 -2.30 -10.05 3.17
N GLY A 361 -3.21 -9.16 2.77
CA GLY A 361 -2.91 -7.90 2.10
C GLY A 361 -2.27 -6.91 3.06
N PHE A 362 -1.26 -6.17 2.59
CA PHE A 362 -0.49 -5.25 3.41
C PHE A 362 -0.03 -4.01 2.65
N ASP A 363 -0.18 -2.86 3.31
CA ASP A 363 0.42 -1.60 2.93
C ASP A 363 1.81 -1.45 3.54
N TYR A 364 2.56 -0.43 3.08
CA TYR A 364 3.88 -0.09 3.60
C TYR A 364 3.99 1.40 3.93
N CYS A 365 4.70 1.72 5.02
CA CYS A 365 5.27 3.05 5.21
C CYS A 365 6.60 3.02 5.99
N ALA A 366 7.40 4.08 5.83
CA ALA A 366 8.47 4.38 6.78
C ALA A 366 7.88 4.88 8.11
N ASN A 367 8.64 4.78 9.20
CA ASN A 367 8.25 5.23 10.54
C ASN A 367 7.90 6.73 10.58
N GLU A 368 8.56 7.59 9.79
CA GLU A 368 8.24 9.02 9.80
C GLU A 368 6.83 9.33 9.26
N PHE A 369 6.24 8.44 8.45
CA PHE A 369 4.86 8.60 7.96
C PHE A 369 3.82 8.30 9.04
N VAL A 370 4.14 7.40 9.98
CA VAL A 370 3.36 7.20 11.21
C VAL A 370 3.45 8.46 12.07
N VAL A 371 4.66 8.94 12.33
CA VAL A 371 4.95 10.10 13.19
C VAL A 371 4.35 11.41 12.67
N ASN A 372 4.33 11.60 11.36
CA ASN A 372 3.75 12.78 10.72
C ASN A 372 2.23 12.64 10.49
N GLU A 373 1.60 11.57 11.00
CA GLU A 373 0.17 11.25 10.83
C GLU A 373 -0.28 11.23 9.36
N GLN A 374 0.63 10.85 8.44
CA GLN A 374 0.30 10.57 7.04
C GLN A 374 -0.23 9.15 6.84
N THR A 375 0.09 8.25 7.77
CA THR A 375 -0.45 6.89 7.88
C THR A 375 -0.83 6.66 9.34
N ALA A 376 -2.12 6.48 9.65
CA ALA A 376 -2.56 6.26 11.02
C ALA A 376 -2.59 4.75 11.35
N LEU A 377 -1.91 4.33 12.43
CA LEU A 377 -1.90 2.92 12.83
C LEU A 377 -3.30 2.35 13.08
N GLY A 378 -4.24 3.19 13.54
CA GLY A 378 -5.63 2.81 13.83
C GLY A 378 -6.47 2.47 12.61
N ASP A 379 -6.00 2.75 11.39
CA ASP A 379 -6.67 2.33 10.15
C ASP A 379 -6.39 0.85 9.81
N TYR A 380 -5.43 0.22 10.50
CA TYR A 380 -4.98 -1.15 10.26
C TYR A 380 -5.28 -2.10 11.42
N GLU A 381 -5.73 -3.31 11.11
CA GLU A 381 -6.03 -4.33 12.12
C GLU A 381 -4.78 -4.91 12.80
N SER A 382 -3.64 -4.85 12.12
CA SER A 382 -2.33 -5.23 12.63
C SER A 382 -1.21 -4.38 12.03
N VAL A 383 -0.11 -4.26 12.78
CA VAL A 383 1.10 -3.53 12.41
C VAL A 383 2.30 -4.46 12.60
N VAL A 384 3.13 -4.58 11.57
CA VAL A 384 4.43 -5.28 11.60
C VAL A 384 5.51 -4.21 11.51
N TRP A 385 6.26 -4.01 12.59
CA TRP A 385 7.28 -2.98 12.72
C TRP A 385 8.68 -3.61 12.74
N ILE A 386 9.47 -3.32 11.71
CA ILE A 386 10.82 -3.86 11.53
C ILE A 386 11.84 -2.80 11.93
N LEU A 387 12.69 -3.12 12.92
CA LEU A 387 13.70 -2.20 13.47
C LEU A 387 15.14 -2.60 13.10
N ALA A 388 15.37 -3.71 12.42
CA ALA A 388 16.70 -4.22 12.12
C ALA A 388 17.62 -4.22 13.36
N GLU A 389 18.67 -3.38 13.37
CA GLU A 389 19.57 -3.19 14.51
C GLU A 389 19.45 -1.78 15.11
N GLU A 390 18.26 -1.18 15.23
CA GLU A 390 18.12 0.13 15.89
C GLU A 390 18.66 0.14 17.34
N SER A 391 19.32 1.23 17.72
CA SER A 391 19.90 1.42 19.06
C SER A 391 20.14 2.90 19.35
N THR A 392 20.64 3.16 20.56
CA THR A 392 21.07 4.40 21.24
C THR A 392 21.72 5.52 20.41
N PHE A 393 22.17 5.26 19.18
CA PHE A 393 22.74 6.28 18.29
C PHE A 393 21.66 7.01 17.48
N ASP A 394 20.72 6.27 16.90
CA ASP A 394 19.63 6.79 16.08
C ASP A 394 18.27 6.83 16.81
N GLU A 395 18.16 6.15 17.96
CA GLU A 395 17.02 6.13 18.90
C GLU A 395 15.90 5.15 18.52
N THR A 396 15.90 3.97 19.15
CA THR A 396 14.90 2.94 18.90
C THR A 396 13.53 3.39 19.40
N PHE A 397 12.51 3.33 18.53
CA PHE A 397 11.13 3.76 18.80
C PHE A 397 11.00 5.20 19.30
N SER A 398 10.74 6.13 18.38
CA SER A 398 10.69 7.54 18.74
C SER A 398 9.55 7.89 19.70
N TRP A 399 9.59 8.93 20.55
CA TRP A 399 8.48 9.17 21.51
C TRP A 399 7.15 9.49 20.81
N ALA A 400 7.20 9.96 19.57
CA ALA A 400 6.03 9.99 18.71
C ALA A 400 5.56 8.57 18.36
N GLU A 401 6.45 7.72 17.86
CA GLU A 401 6.13 6.32 17.54
C GLU A 401 5.64 5.57 18.79
N GLN A 402 6.28 5.74 19.94
CA GLN A 402 5.81 5.23 21.23
C GLN A 402 4.40 5.75 21.53
N LEU A 403 4.12 7.05 21.37
CA LEU A 403 2.76 7.59 21.56
C LEU A 403 1.74 6.96 20.62
N HIS A 404 2.04 6.82 19.33
CA HIS A 404 1.14 6.18 18.35
C HIS A 404 0.93 4.69 18.65
N VAL A 405 2.00 3.94 18.93
CA VAL A 405 1.94 2.52 19.32
C VAL A 405 1.20 2.33 20.64
N MET A 406 1.42 3.19 21.63
CA MET A 406 0.74 3.15 22.92
C MET A 406 -0.76 3.43 22.79
N ASP A 407 -1.19 4.30 21.88
CA ASP A 407 -2.61 4.56 21.62
C ASP A 407 -3.23 3.41 20.81
N TYR A 408 -2.56 2.98 19.75
CA TYR A 408 -2.94 1.84 18.91
C TYR A 408 -3.22 0.58 19.75
N LEU A 409 -2.29 0.18 20.62
CA LEU A 409 -2.48 -0.96 21.52
C LEU A 409 -3.66 -0.73 22.49
N LYS A 410 -3.76 0.44 23.15
CA LYS A 410 -4.89 0.77 24.05
C LYS A 410 -6.26 0.63 23.37
N ASN A 411 -6.34 0.93 22.07
CA ASN A 411 -7.56 0.84 21.27
C ASN A 411 -7.82 -0.58 20.70
N GLY A 412 -7.03 -1.58 21.09
CA GLY A 412 -7.20 -2.99 20.70
C GLY A 412 -6.30 -3.46 19.56
N GLY A 413 -5.39 -2.61 19.09
CA GLY A 413 -4.47 -2.89 17.99
C GLY A 413 -3.54 -4.09 18.24
N ARG A 414 -2.94 -4.59 17.15
CA ARG A 414 -2.13 -5.81 17.15
C ARG A 414 -0.74 -5.51 16.59
N LEU A 415 0.30 -5.56 17.41
CA LEU A 415 1.67 -5.18 17.03
C LEU A 415 2.61 -6.39 17.00
N PHE A 416 3.35 -6.55 15.92
CA PHE A 416 4.57 -7.35 15.88
C PHE A 416 5.76 -6.41 15.76
N VAL A 417 6.74 -6.54 16.66
CA VAL A 417 8.03 -5.85 16.58
C VAL A 417 9.17 -6.86 16.58
N SER A 418 10.18 -6.62 15.74
CA SER A 418 11.43 -7.39 15.73
C SER A 418 12.65 -6.52 15.47
N GLY A 419 13.74 -6.80 16.18
CA GLY A 419 15.05 -6.16 16.02
C GLY A 419 16.02 -6.57 17.14
N SER A 420 17.32 -6.35 16.93
CA SER A 420 18.34 -6.39 18.01
C SER A 420 18.41 -5.04 18.75
N GLU A 421 19.09 -5.00 19.90
CA GLU A 421 19.30 -3.80 20.75
C GLU A 421 18.04 -3.00 21.21
N ILE A 422 16.81 -3.47 20.95
CA ILE A 422 15.57 -2.79 21.36
C ILE A 422 15.47 -2.61 22.88
N GLY A 423 15.74 -3.67 23.65
CA GLY A 423 15.74 -3.64 25.11
C GLY A 423 16.99 -2.98 25.69
N TRP A 424 18.12 -3.07 24.97
CA TRP A 424 19.32 -2.33 25.31
C TRP A 424 19.06 -0.83 25.33
N ASP A 425 18.48 -0.25 24.26
CA ASP A 425 18.15 1.18 24.22
C ASP A 425 17.02 1.50 25.21
N LEU A 426 15.86 0.86 25.05
CA LEU A 426 14.63 1.28 25.72
C LEU A 426 14.51 0.91 27.21
N ASP A 427 15.27 -0.06 27.73
CA ASP A 427 15.22 -0.43 29.16
C ASP A 427 16.57 -0.22 29.84
N TYR A 428 17.65 -0.78 29.28
CA TYR A 428 18.97 -0.69 29.91
C TYR A 428 19.59 0.72 29.80
N ARG A 429 19.38 1.43 28.69
CA ARG A 429 19.93 2.78 28.46
C ARG A 429 18.97 3.95 28.72
N ALA A 430 17.68 3.70 28.98
CA ALA A 430 16.67 4.72 29.28
C ALA A 430 17.11 5.84 30.27
N ASP A 431 17.86 5.52 31.32
CA ASP A 431 18.33 6.51 32.31
C ASP A 431 19.69 7.17 31.98
N TRP A 432 20.32 6.82 30.86
CA TRP A 432 21.73 7.13 30.64
C TRP A 432 21.96 8.61 30.28
N ALA A 433 22.25 9.41 31.31
CA ALA A 433 22.43 10.86 31.23
C ALA A 433 23.41 11.37 30.14
N SER A 434 24.34 10.55 29.63
CA SER A 434 25.28 10.92 28.55
C SER A 434 24.91 10.40 27.15
N HIS A 435 24.05 9.37 27.05
CA HIS A 435 23.56 8.82 25.78
C HIS A 435 22.08 9.21 25.59
N LYS A 436 21.80 10.46 25.96
CA LYS A 436 20.47 11.01 26.11
C LYS A 436 19.87 11.36 24.73
N ASN A 437 19.59 10.32 23.93
CA ASN A 437 18.57 10.34 22.90
C ASN A 437 17.23 10.05 23.60
N GLY A 438 17.02 8.83 24.09
CA GLY A 438 15.75 8.32 24.66
C GLY A 438 14.88 9.20 25.61
N SER A 439 13.61 8.81 25.76
CA SER A 439 12.63 9.40 26.70
C SER A 439 12.86 8.97 28.15
N PRO A 440 12.51 9.81 29.14
CA PRO A 440 12.24 9.34 30.50
C PRO A 440 11.15 8.25 30.60
N ASN A 441 10.39 8.00 29.54
CA ASN A 441 9.32 7.00 29.47
C ASN A 441 9.73 5.70 28.74
N ASP A 442 10.93 5.58 28.17
CA ASP A 442 11.32 4.41 27.34
C ASP A 442 11.11 3.08 28.06
N ARG A 443 11.59 3.00 29.31
CA ARG A 443 11.43 1.78 30.12
C ARG A 443 9.96 1.49 30.42
N THR A 444 9.14 2.51 30.60
CA THR A 444 7.69 2.35 30.76
C THR A 444 7.06 1.84 29.47
N PHE A 445 7.46 2.36 28.31
CA PHE A 445 7.00 1.88 27.01
C PHE A 445 7.41 0.40 26.79
N TYR A 446 8.67 0.06 26.99
CA TYR A 446 9.17 -1.30 26.84
C TYR A 446 8.45 -2.31 27.76
N ASN A 447 8.34 -1.96 29.05
CA ASN A 447 7.82 -2.87 30.07
C ASN A 447 6.29 -2.96 30.05
N GLU A 448 5.57 -1.86 29.84
CA GLU A 448 4.10 -1.83 29.87
C GLU A 448 3.46 -2.08 28.50
N TYR A 449 4.15 -1.77 27.39
CA TYR A 449 3.56 -1.85 26.05
C TYR A 449 4.18 -2.91 25.14
N LEU A 450 5.51 -2.96 25.04
CA LEU A 450 6.18 -4.09 24.36
C LEU A 450 6.28 -5.35 25.25
N ARG A 451 5.83 -5.24 26.51
CA ARG A 451 5.66 -6.32 27.50
C ARG A 451 6.92 -7.15 27.75
N ALA A 452 8.08 -6.54 27.54
CA ALA A 452 9.39 -7.12 27.74
C ALA A 452 10.17 -6.36 28.82
N GLY A 453 11.20 -6.98 29.37
CA GLY A 453 12.26 -6.31 30.12
C GLY A 453 13.60 -6.84 29.64
N TYR A 454 14.63 -6.01 29.64
CA TYR A 454 15.96 -6.38 29.18
C TYR A 454 16.67 -7.29 30.18
N VAL A 455 17.40 -8.29 29.70
CA VAL A 455 18.23 -9.20 30.53
C VAL A 455 19.71 -9.08 30.18
N ALA A 456 20.06 -9.20 28.90
CA ALA A 456 21.41 -9.07 28.37
C ALA A 456 21.41 -8.76 26.86
N ASP A 457 22.42 -7.99 26.45
CA ASP A 457 22.70 -7.41 25.12
C ASP A 457 23.00 -8.44 24.02
N ASP A 458 23.39 -9.65 24.41
CA ASP A 458 23.76 -10.73 23.49
C ASP A 458 23.33 -12.09 24.08
N ALA A 459 22.73 -12.93 23.25
CA ALA A 459 22.41 -14.31 23.55
C ALA A 459 23.61 -15.27 23.31
N GLU A 460 24.67 -14.78 22.66
CA GLU A 460 25.86 -15.50 22.20
C GLU A 460 25.58 -16.65 21.21
N VAL A 461 24.34 -16.74 20.67
CA VAL A 461 23.87 -17.82 19.78
C VAL A 461 22.90 -17.34 18.70
N TYR A 462 22.85 -18.06 17.58
CA TYR A 462 22.02 -17.77 16.39
C TYR A 462 20.83 -18.71 16.22
N HIS A 463 20.58 -19.61 17.17
CA HIS A 463 19.55 -20.66 17.10
C HIS A 463 18.45 -20.44 18.14
N VAL A 464 17.19 -20.64 17.71
CA VAL A 464 15.99 -20.42 18.51
C VAL A 464 14.95 -21.52 18.29
N GLN A 465 14.22 -21.83 19.36
CA GLN A 465 13.17 -22.82 19.39
C GLN A 465 11.88 -22.28 20.03
N GLY A 466 10.75 -22.79 19.56
CA GLY A 466 9.42 -22.49 20.07
C GLY A 466 9.17 -23.09 21.44
N LYS A 467 8.71 -22.27 22.38
CA LYS A 467 8.34 -22.74 23.71
C LYS A 467 7.05 -23.58 23.65
N ALA A 468 7.04 -24.72 24.33
CA ALA A 468 5.83 -25.55 24.45
C ALA A 468 4.69 -24.77 25.12
N GLY A 469 3.47 -24.90 24.59
CA GLY A 469 2.29 -24.14 24.98
C GLY A 469 2.27 -22.69 24.47
N SER A 470 3.17 -22.30 23.57
CA SER A 470 3.20 -20.95 22.97
C SER A 470 2.73 -20.93 21.52
N ILE A 471 2.53 -19.73 20.97
CA ILE A 471 2.15 -19.52 19.56
C ILE A 471 3.19 -20.06 18.57
N PHE A 472 4.43 -20.27 19.00
CA PHE A 472 5.53 -20.78 18.19
C PHE A 472 5.85 -22.27 18.48
N GLU A 473 5.03 -22.98 19.27
CA GLU A 473 5.30 -24.38 19.65
C GLU A 473 5.59 -25.27 18.42
N GLY A 474 6.71 -26.02 18.49
CA GLY A 474 7.16 -26.90 17.42
C GLY A 474 7.98 -26.22 16.31
N LEU A 475 8.20 -24.90 16.37
CA LEU A 475 9.14 -24.22 15.49
C LEU A 475 10.59 -24.32 16.03
N GLU A 476 11.55 -24.39 15.10
CA GLU A 476 12.99 -24.48 15.35
C GLU A 476 13.71 -23.88 14.14
N PHE A 477 14.58 -22.89 14.31
CA PHE A 477 15.21 -22.14 13.22
C PHE A 477 16.42 -21.30 13.69
N SER A 478 17.11 -20.69 12.72
CA SER A 478 18.21 -19.77 12.94
C SER A 478 17.96 -18.40 12.31
N PHE A 479 18.64 -17.39 12.85
CA PHE A 479 18.81 -16.06 12.26
C PHE A 479 20.28 -15.86 11.86
N ASP A 480 20.52 -15.00 10.88
CA ASP A 480 21.77 -15.00 10.11
C ASP A 480 23.01 -14.54 10.90
N ASP A 481 24.09 -15.30 10.76
CA ASP A 481 25.45 -15.00 11.24
C ASP A 481 26.26 -14.18 10.20
N GLY A 482 25.56 -13.63 9.20
CA GLY A 482 26.13 -12.92 8.06
C GLY A 482 26.59 -13.82 6.92
N THR A 483 26.20 -15.10 6.91
CA THR A 483 26.59 -16.07 5.87
C THR A 483 25.43 -16.58 5.00
N HIS A 484 24.18 -16.22 5.33
CA HIS A 484 22.94 -16.69 4.66
C HIS A 484 22.17 -15.59 3.92
N GLY A 485 22.87 -14.53 3.50
CA GLY A 485 22.36 -13.49 2.59
C GLY A 485 21.63 -12.33 3.26
N THR A 486 21.85 -12.14 4.56
CA THR A 486 21.57 -10.93 5.34
C THR A 486 22.83 -10.53 6.11
N TYR A 487 22.72 -9.59 7.05
CA TYR A 487 23.82 -9.17 7.92
C TYR A 487 23.97 -10.12 9.11
N ASN A 488 25.10 -10.03 9.81
CA ASN A 488 25.32 -10.73 11.07
C ASN A 488 24.64 -9.98 12.21
N VAL A 489 23.69 -10.62 12.90
CA VAL A 489 23.04 -10.07 14.10
C VAL A 489 24.02 -10.17 15.27
N ALA A 490 24.73 -9.09 15.56
CA ALA A 490 25.87 -9.14 16.48
C ALA A 490 25.49 -9.13 17.97
N THR A 491 24.31 -8.59 18.30
CA THR A 491 23.82 -8.39 19.68
C THR A 491 22.30 -8.65 19.77
N PRO A 492 21.87 -9.92 19.62
CA PRO A 492 20.48 -10.33 19.82
C PRO A 492 20.09 -10.25 21.31
N ASP A 493 19.10 -9.40 21.61
CA ASP A 493 18.61 -9.15 22.97
C ASP A 493 18.02 -10.40 23.62
N THR A 494 18.31 -10.58 24.91
CA THR A 494 17.64 -11.56 25.76
C THR A 494 16.58 -10.90 26.66
N LEU A 495 15.40 -11.50 26.69
CA LEU A 495 14.18 -10.87 27.20
C LEU A 495 13.67 -11.49 28.52
N ALA A 496 12.98 -10.69 29.32
CA ALA A 496 12.12 -11.12 30.41
C ALA A 496 10.64 -10.78 30.11
N PRO A 497 9.68 -11.68 30.37
CA PRO A 497 8.26 -11.35 30.19
C PRO A 497 7.78 -10.39 31.29
N MET A 498 7.16 -9.28 30.89
CA MET A 498 6.60 -8.27 31.79
C MET A 498 5.08 -8.23 31.73
N ASN A 499 4.46 -7.79 32.83
CA ASN A 499 3.03 -7.43 32.90
C ASN A 499 2.07 -8.48 32.30
N GLY A 500 2.29 -9.76 32.60
CA GLY A 500 1.45 -10.89 32.17
C GLY A 500 1.83 -11.52 30.84
N ALA A 501 2.89 -11.06 30.16
CA ALA A 501 3.38 -11.71 28.95
C ALA A 501 3.86 -13.15 29.17
N ILE A 502 3.86 -13.89 28.07
CA ILE A 502 4.31 -15.28 27.97
C ILE A 502 5.52 -15.30 27.04
N VAL A 503 6.48 -16.18 27.32
CA VAL A 503 7.63 -16.41 26.43
C VAL A 503 7.18 -17.22 25.22
N GLY A 504 7.49 -16.74 24.01
CA GLY A 504 7.22 -17.42 22.75
C GLY A 504 8.39 -18.24 22.23
N LEU A 505 9.58 -17.63 22.18
CA LEU A 505 10.80 -18.26 21.67
C LEU A 505 11.88 -18.26 22.75
N THR A 506 12.73 -19.28 22.73
CA THR A 506 13.95 -19.35 23.56
C THR A 506 15.16 -19.62 22.68
N TYR A 507 16.27 -18.93 22.96
CA TYR A 507 17.58 -19.23 22.40
C TYR A 507 18.10 -20.57 22.91
N ASP A 508 19.07 -21.15 22.18
CA ASP A 508 19.93 -22.19 22.75
C ASP A 508 20.61 -21.68 24.04
N GLY A 509 20.69 -22.53 25.07
CA GLY A 509 21.08 -22.11 26.42
C GLY A 509 19.91 -21.62 27.30
N GLY A 510 18.73 -21.37 26.73
CA GLY A 510 17.47 -21.19 27.47
C GLY A 510 17.12 -19.75 27.87
N ALA A 511 17.84 -18.75 27.38
CA ALA A 511 17.41 -17.36 27.45
C ALA A 511 16.17 -17.14 26.56
N ASN A 512 15.31 -16.16 26.87
CA ASN A 512 14.10 -15.90 26.08
C ASN A 512 14.43 -14.97 24.90
N ALA A 513 13.98 -15.34 23.71
CA ALA A 513 14.19 -14.58 22.46
C ALA A 513 12.95 -13.81 22.00
N CYS A 514 11.76 -14.19 22.48
CA CYS A 514 10.50 -13.50 22.18
C CYS A 514 9.53 -13.60 23.35
N VAL A 515 8.78 -12.52 23.59
CA VAL A 515 7.65 -12.47 24.51
C VAL A 515 6.40 -11.94 23.80
N TYR A 516 5.23 -12.36 24.23
CA TYR A 516 3.96 -11.95 23.64
C TYR A 516 2.84 -11.87 24.69
N HIS A 517 1.79 -11.10 24.38
CA HIS A 517 0.65 -10.87 25.26
C HIS A 517 -0.58 -10.44 24.45
N SER A 518 -1.79 -10.79 24.93
CA SER A 518 -3.04 -10.24 24.42
C SER A 518 -4.03 -10.02 25.56
N SER A 519 -4.78 -8.91 25.51
CA SER A 519 -5.90 -8.64 26.40
C SER A 519 -6.96 -7.76 25.71
N PRO A 520 -8.27 -8.02 25.92
CA PRO A 520 -9.34 -7.13 25.46
C PRO A 520 -9.25 -5.67 25.95
N SER A 521 -8.42 -5.39 26.95
CA SER A 521 -8.19 -4.04 27.50
C SER A 521 -6.87 -3.40 27.08
N PHE A 522 -6.12 -4.01 26.15
CA PHE A 522 -4.77 -3.59 25.76
C PHE A 522 -4.35 -3.98 24.33
N GLY A 523 -5.17 -4.74 23.59
CA GLY A 523 -4.77 -5.27 22.30
C GLY A 523 -3.76 -6.42 22.43
N THR A 524 -3.02 -6.67 21.35
CA THR A 524 -2.11 -7.82 21.20
C THR A 524 -0.71 -7.34 20.83
N VAL A 525 0.33 -7.93 21.41
CA VAL A 525 1.73 -7.61 21.10
C VAL A 525 2.59 -8.87 21.04
N VAL A 526 3.49 -8.93 20.06
CA VAL A 526 4.60 -9.89 19.95
C VAL A 526 5.89 -9.08 19.81
N ASN A 527 6.85 -9.31 20.70
CA ASN A 527 8.15 -8.64 20.71
C ASN A 527 9.27 -9.67 20.60
N MET A 528 10.12 -9.53 19.58
CA MET A 528 11.22 -10.44 19.24
C MET A 528 12.56 -9.69 19.35
N GLY A 529 13.46 -10.18 20.22
CA GLY A 529 14.76 -9.57 20.52
C GLY A 529 15.85 -9.80 19.47
N PHE A 530 15.47 -10.22 18.27
CA PHE A 530 16.34 -10.31 17.12
C PHE A 530 15.56 -9.92 15.85
N PRO A 531 16.23 -9.51 14.75
CA PRO A 531 15.56 -9.01 13.56
C PRO A 531 14.92 -10.17 12.76
N PHE A 532 13.60 -10.10 12.55
CA PHE A 532 12.83 -11.16 11.88
C PHE A 532 13.34 -11.43 10.45
N GLU A 533 13.77 -10.38 9.76
CA GLU A 533 14.24 -10.40 8.37
C GLU A 533 15.52 -11.23 8.18
N THR A 534 16.28 -11.48 9.25
CA THR A 534 17.50 -12.30 9.23
C THR A 534 17.21 -13.80 9.41
N ILE A 535 15.96 -14.19 9.69
CA ILE A 535 15.57 -15.60 9.79
C ILE A 535 15.82 -16.32 8.45
N TYR A 536 16.43 -17.51 8.52
CA TYR A 536 16.71 -18.34 7.35
C TYR A 536 16.44 -19.84 7.61
N PRO A 537 16.19 -20.63 6.56
CA PRO A 537 15.78 -20.20 5.20
C PRO A 537 14.40 -19.52 5.21
N GLN A 538 14.01 -18.86 4.11
CA GLN A 538 12.74 -18.14 3.97
C GLN A 538 11.52 -18.95 4.48
N THR A 539 11.47 -20.26 4.25
CA THR A 539 10.38 -21.14 4.72
C THR A 539 10.19 -21.13 6.25
N LYS A 540 11.25 -20.87 7.03
CA LYS A 540 11.16 -20.68 8.48
C LYS A 540 10.60 -19.30 8.83
N SER A 541 11.03 -18.24 8.16
CA SER A 541 10.43 -16.89 8.33
C SER A 541 8.93 -16.89 8.00
N ASN A 542 8.52 -17.58 6.93
CA ASN A 542 7.12 -17.81 6.58
C ASN A 542 6.36 -18.51 7.72
N SER A 543 6.96 -19.54 8.34
CA SER A 543 6.33 -20.27 9.45
C SER A 543 6.17 -19.40 10.71
N VAL A 544 7.15 -18.54 10.99
CA VAL A 544 7.14 -17.59 12.13
C VAL A 544 6.11 -16.48 11.90
N MET A 545 6.07 -15.88 10.70
CA MET A 545 5.05 -14.87 10.36
C MET A 545 3.64 -15.47 10.40
N ASN A 546 3.44 -16.69 9.88
CA ASN A 546 2.17 -17.40 10.01
C ASN A 546 1.76 -17.59 11.48
N ALA A 547 2.68 -17.93 12.38
CA ALA A 547 2.37 -18.02 13.82
C ALA A 547 1.94 -16.67 14.43
N VAL A 548 2.59 -15.56 14.04
CA VAL A 548 2.23 -14.20 14.47
C VAL A 548 0.87 -13.78 13.93
N VAL A 549 0.65 -13.86 12.62
CA VAL A 549 -0.60 -13.40 11.97
C VAL A 549 -1.79 -14.29 12.35
N ASN A 550 -1.58 -15.58 12.64
CA ASN A 550 -2.64 -16.43 13.20
C ASN A 550 -2.94 -16.08 14.67
N TYR A 551 -1.93 -15.71 15.48
CA TYR A 551 -2.16 -15.25 16.85
C TYR A 551 -2.89 -13.91 16.93
N PHE A 552 -2.72 -13.06 15.92
CA PHE A 552 -3.49 -11.83 15.76
C PHE A 552 -4.98 -12.08 15.55
N ASP A 553 -5.38 -13.24 15.01
CA ASP A 553 -6.76 -13.62 14.73
C ASP A 553 -7.52 -12.47 14.05
N LEU A 554 -7.04 -12.10 12.85
CA LEU A 554 -7.68 -11.07 12.04
C LEU A 554 -9.09 -11.55 11.63
N PRO A 555 -10.10 -10.67 11.61
CA PRO A 555 -11.39 -10.91 10.97
C PRO A 555 -11.28 -11.66 9.64
N ALA A 556 -12.09 -12.72 9.51
CA ALA A 556 -12.18 -13.51 8.31
C ALA A 556 -13.05 -12.80 7.27
N GLU A 557 -12.43 -12.39 6.17
CA GLU A 557 -13.11 -11.82 5.00
C GLU A 557 -13.44 -12.89 3.95
N ALA A 558 -14.42 -12.58 3.09
CA ALA A 558 -15.01 -13.55 2.16
C ALA A 558 -14.04 -13.90 1.02
N PRO A 559 -13.48 -15.13 0.95
CA PRO A 559 -12.35 -15.42 0.05
C PRO A 559 -12.68 -15.19 -1.42
N THR A 560 -11.72 -14.66 -2.20
CA THR A 560 -11.85 -14.51 -3.65
C THR A 560 -11.74 -15.88 -4.30
N PHE A 561 -12.81 -16.34 -4.94
CA PHE A 561 -12.80 -17.63 -5.66
C PHE A 561 -12.14 -17.42 -7.03
N LYS A 562 -11.13 -18.23 -7.37
CA LYS A 562 -10.30 -17.99 -8.55
C LYS A 562 -10.59 -18.93 -9.71
N ALA A 563 -10.91 -20.19 -9.44
CA ALA A 563 -11.29 -21.11 -10.51
C ALA A 563 -12.09 -22.34 -10.04
N ALA A 564 -12.95 -22.86 -10.92
CA ALA A 564 -13.53 -24.19 -10.83
C ALA A 564 -13.30 -24.91 -12.17
N ARG A 565 -12.38 -25.88 -12.18
CA ARG A 565 -11.85 -26.49 -13.42
C ARG A 565 -11.83 -28.00 -13.33
N ARG A 566 -12.16 -28.68 -14.43
CA ARG A 566 -12.06 -30.14 -14.53
C ARG A 566 -10.61 -30.59 -14.34
N SER A 567 -10.39 -31.53 -13.40
CA SER A 567 -9.10 -32.19 -13.17
C SER A 567 -9.08 -33.68 -13.52
N GLY A 568 -10.23 -34.27 -13.84
CA GLY A 568 -10.36 -35.70 -14.17
C GLY A 568 -11.70 -36.03 -14.83
N ALA A 569 -11.99 -37.32 -15.01
CA ALA A 569 -13.29 -37.75 -15.54
C ALA A 569 -14.45 -37.49 -14.54
N ASP A 570 -14.17 -37.64 -13.25
CA ASP A 570 -15.07 -37.53 -12.12
C ASP A 570 -14.54 -36.54 -11.06
N SER A 571 -13.64 -35.61 -11.44
CA SER A 571 -13.05 -34.65 -10.51
C SER A 571 -12.95 -33.22 -11.05
N ILE A 572 -13.13 -32.28 -10.12
CA ILE A 572 -12.98 -30.83 -10.30
C ILE A 572 -11.96 -30.35 -9.28
N THR A 573 -11.00 -29.54 -9.73
CA THR A 573 -10.18 -28.72 -8.84
C THR A 573 -10.86 -27.37 -8.69
N VAL A 574 -10.98 -26.91 -7.45
CA VAL A 574 -11.34 -25.53 -7.14
C VAL A 574 -10.16 -24.84 -6.50
N GLU A 575 -9.99 -23.57 -6.84
CA GLU A 575 -8.87 -22.71 -6.45
C GLU A 575 -9.44 -21.39 -5.92
N TRP A 576 -8.89 -20.90 -4.82
CA TRP A 576 -9.34 -19.68 -4.14
C TRP A 576 -8.16 -18.96 -3.51
N GLN A 577 -8.45 -17.76 -3.06
CA GLN A 577 -7.55 -16.85 -2.41
C GLN A 577 -8.19 -16.32 -1.13
N GLY A 578 -7.42 -16.17 -0.06
CA GLY A 578 -7.84 -15.36 1.08
C GLY A 578 -6.94 -15.55 2.28
N TYR A 579 -7.40 -15.00 3.41
CA TYR A 579 -6.85 -15.24 4.73
C TYR A 579 -7.90 -15.94 5.60
N ALA A 580 -7.47 -16.96 6.33
CA ALA A 580 -8.28 -17.59 7.37
C ALA A 580 -7.40 -18.09 8.51
N SER A 581 -7.49 -17.53 9.72
CA SER A 581 -6.65 -17.95 10.85
C SER A 581 -6.89 -19.41 11.28
N ALA A 582 -8.10 -19.93 11.08
CA ALA A 582 -8.50 -21.29 11.44
C ALA A 582 -8.64 -22.26 10.25
N GLY A 583 -8.79 -21.76 9.02
CA GLY A 583 -8.98 -22.55 7.80
C GLY A 583 -10.30 -22.27 7.08
N TYR A 584 -10.70 -23.12 6.13
CA TYR A 584 -11.79 -22.82 5.19
C TYR A 584 -12.95 -23.81 5.20
N ARG A 585 -14.15 -23.35 4.82
CA ARG A 585 -15.33 -24.19 4.58
C ARG A 585 -15.77 -24.13 3.13
N LEU A 586 -15.69 -25.26 2.43
CA LEU A 586 -16.06 -25.36 1.01
C LEU A 586 -17.48 -25.90 0.87
N PHE A 587 -18.29 -25.21 0.08
CA PHE A 587 -19.67 -25.59 -0.22
C PHE A 587 -19.81 -25.95 -1.70
N GLN A 588 -20.69 -26.91 -1.98
CA GLN A 588 -21.05 -27.36 -3.31
C GLN A 588 -22.57 -27.33 -3.49
N LYS A 589 -23.02 -26.99 -4.69
CA LYS A 589 -24.37 -27.18 -5.20
C LYS A 589 -24.31 -27.99 -6.49
N ILE A 590 -25.25 -28.90 -6.67
CA ILE A 590 -25.33 -29.79 -7.84
C ILE A 590 -26.59 -29.41 -8.64
N ASN A 591 -26.39 -29.01 -9.90
CA ASN A 591 -27.43 -28.43 -10.75
C ASN A 591 -28.18 -27.31 -9.98
N ASN A 592 -29.51 -27.29 -10.02
CA ASN A 592 -30.35 -26.34 -9.28
C ASN A 592 -30.72 -26.84 -7.86
N GLY A 593 -29.86 -27.63 -7.23
CA GLY A 593 -30.07 -28.19 -5.90
C GLY A 593 -29.76 -27.23 -4.75
N SER A 594 -29.74 -27.75 -3.52
CA SER A 594 -29.33 -26.99 -2.32
C SER A 594 -27.81 -26.97 -2.16
N TRP A 595 -27.29 -25.89 -1.56
CA TRP A 595 -25.91 -25.83 -1.07
C TRP A 595 -25.67 -26.85 0.04
N THR A 596 -24.53 -27.53 -0.01
CA THR A 596 -24.06 -28.52 0.98
C THR A 596 -22.59 -28.23 1.31
N GLN A 597 -22.24 -28.19 2.59
CA GLN A 597 -20.84 -28.11 3.02
C GLN A 597 -20.17 -29.45 2.73
N ILE A 598 -19.08 -29.45 1.95
CA ILE A 598 -18.35 -30.66 1.56
C ILE A 598 -16.95 -30.75 2.18
N ARG A 599 -16.43 -29.65 2.74
CA ARG A 599 -15.24 -29.63 3.60
C ARG A 599 -15.35 -28.58 4.69
N ASP A 600 -14.61 -28.79 5.76
CA ASP A 600 -14.48 -27.86 6.89
C ASP A 600 -13.02 -27.55 7.24
N GLU A 601 -12.83 -26.70 8.24
CA GLU A 601 -11.53 -26.27 8.78
C GLU A 601 -10.69 -27.42 9.37
N SER A 602 -11.26 -28.62 9.57
CA SER A 602 -10.47 -29.81 9.90
C SER A 602 -9.72 -30.35 8.68
N GLN A 603 -10.26 -30.11 7.47
CA GLN A 603 -9.79 -30.62 6.17
C GLN A 603 -9.12 -29.55 5.28
N LEU A 604 -9.45 -28.27 5.46
CA LEU A 604 -8.86 -27.13 4.75
C LEU A 604 -8.26 -26.14 5.77
N LYS A 605 -6.94 -25.98 5.77
CA LYS A 605 -6.18 -25.17 6.73
C LYS A 605 -5.92 -23.74 6.22
N SER A 606 -5.40 -22.89 7.10
CA SER A 606 -5.13 -21.47 6.85
C SER A 606 -4.30 -21.20 5.59
N GLY A 607 -3.32 -22.05 5.28
CA GLY A 607 -2.49 -21.98 4.07
C GLY A 607 -2.98 -22.75 2.86
N ASP A 608 -4.18 -23.37 2.90
CA ASP A 608 -4.74 -24.07 1.74
C ASP A 608 -5.43 -23.07 0.79
N ASN A 609 -5.11 -23.15 -0.50
CA ASN A 609 -5.67 -22.31 -1.57
C ASN A 609 -6.33 -23.14 -2.71
N ALA A 610 -6.35 -24.47 -2.59
CA ALA A 610 -6.92 -25.35 -3.61
C ALA A 610 -7.48 -26.65 -3.02
N ALA A 611 -8.47 -27.22 -3.71
CA ALA A 611 -9.11 -28.49 -3.36
C ALA A 611 -9.50 -29.30 -4.59
N ILE A 612 -9.13 -30.59 -4.64
CA ILE A 612 -9.62 -31.54 -5.65
C ILE A 612 -10.82 -32.31 -5.09
N ILE A 613 -12.01 -32.12 -5.68
CA ILE A 613 -13.23 -32.88 -5.36
C ILE A 613 -13.37 -34.00 -6.38
N SER A 614 -13.41 -35.26 -5.93
CA SER A 614 -13.49 -36.47 -6.76
C SER A 614 -14.76 -37.27 -6.50
N GLY A 615 -15.05 -38.30 -7.33
CA GLY A 615 -16.27 -39.09 -7.21
C GLY A 615 -17.53 -38.35 -7.67
N LEU A 616 -17.35 -37.31 -8.49
CA LEU A 616 -18.43 -36.49 -9.03
C LEU A 616 -19.13 -37.21 -10.19
N ASN A 617 -20.42 -36.93 -10.35
CA ASN A 617 -21.23 -37.51 -11.40
C ASN A 617 -20.95 -36.80 -12.74
N PRO A 618 -20.53 -37.52 -13.80
CA PRO A 618 -20.57 -37.02 -15.16
C PRO A 618 -21.94 -36.41 -15.51
N VAL A 619 -21.99 -35.46 -16.44
CA VAL A 619 -23.17 -34.66 -16.85
C VAL A 619 -23.84 -33.80 -15.79
N SER A 620 -23.32 -33.74 -14.56
CA SER A 620 -23.81 -32.79 -13.57
C SER A 620 -23.08 -31.45 -13.70
N GLN A 621 -23.84 -30.37 -13.53
CA GLN A 621 -23.30 -29.04 -13.32
C GLN A 621 -23.01 -28.86 -11.83
N TYR A 622 -21.90 -28.23 -11.51
CA TYR A 622 -21.45 -27.95 -10.16
C TYR A 622 -21.25 -26.46 -9.99
N ALA A 623 -21.69 -25.95 -8.85
CA ALA A 623 -21.40 -24.61 -8.39
C ALA A 623 -20.71 -24.71 -7.02
N PHE A 624 -19.72 -23.86 -6.78
CA PHE A 624 -18.90 -23.85 -5.58
C PHE A 624 -18.82 -22.46 -4.98
N LYS A 625 -18.68 -22.39 -3.66
CA LYS A 625 -18.35 -21.19 -2.90
C LYS A 625 -17.60 -21.57 -1.63
N ILE A 626 -16.85 -20.64 -1.05
CA ILE A 626 -16.00 -20.89 0.12
C ILE A 626 -16.19 -19.79 1.17
N GLN A 627 -15.87 -20.12 2.42
CA GLN A 627 -15.78 -19.19 3.55
C GLN A 627 -14.43 -19.35 4.24
N ALA A 628 -13.84 -18.24 4.67
CA ALA A 628 -12.74 -18.21 5.63
C ALA A 628 -13.29 -18.34 7.06
N ILE A 629 -12.53 -18.98 7.94
CA ILE A 629 -12.83 -19.10 9.38
C ILE A 629 -11.70 -18.42 10.16
N GLY A 630 -12.05 -17.49 11.04
CA GLY A 630 -11.11 -16.65 11.81
C GLY A 630 -11.78 -15.44 12.45
N GLY A 631 -11.05 -14.73 13.32
CA GLY A 631 -11.57 -13.55 14.04
C GLY A 631 -12.77 -13.85 14.93
N GLY A 632 -12.87 -15.08 15.43
CA GLY A 632 -14.03 -15.58 16.18
C GLY A 632 -15.27 -15.96 15.35
N GLY A 633 -15.20 -16.00 14.01
CA GLY A 633 -16.35 -16.26 13.15
C GLY A 633 -16.05 -16.96 11.82
N ALA A 634 -17.07 -16.99 10.96
CA ALA A 634 -16.94 -17.33 9.55
C ALA A 634 -17.20 -16.07 8.72
N SER A 635 -16.49 -15.92 7.62
CA SER A 635 -16.70 -14.83 6.65
C SER A 635 -18.06 -14.92 5.97
N ALA A 636 -18.40 -13.91 5.17
CA ALA A 636 -19.40 -14.09 4.12
C ALA A 636 -18.91 -15.11 3.06
N ASP A 637 -19.81 -15.57 2.20
CA ASP A 637 -19.47 -16.46 1.10
C ASP A 637 -18.65 -15.73 0.01
N SER A 638 -17.73 -16.45 -0.62
CA SER A 638 -17.10 -16.06 -1.90
C SER A 638 -18.09 -15.87 -3.04
N ASP A 639 -17.59 -15.42 -4.20
CA ASP A 639 -18.29 -15.59 -5.48
C ASP A 639 -18.58 -17.06 -5.78
N VAL A 640 -19.61 -17.28 -6.60
CA VAL A 640 -20.01 -18.63 -7.03
C VAL A 640 -19.41 -19.00 -8.37
N TYR A 641 -18.46 -19.94 -8.33
CA TYR A 641 -17.79 -20.47 -9.51
C TYR A 641 -18.40 -21.79 -9.97
N VAL A 642 -18.40 -22.03 -11.28
CA VAL A 642 -19.18 -23.08 -11.93
C VAL A 642 -18.35 -23.98 -12.84
N CYS A 643 -18.63 -25.27 -12.84
CA CYS A 643 -17.96 -26.25 -13.71
C CYS A 643 -18.92 -27.39 -14.07
N ALA A 644 -18.84 -27.91 -15.29
CA ALA A 644 -19.69 -29.00 -15.76
C ALA A 644 -18.86 -30.16 -16.31
N LEU A 645 -18.99 -31.33 -15.69
CA LEU A 645 -18.30 -32.55 -16.12
C LEU A 645 -18.99 -33.16 -17.35
N PRO A 646 -18.25 -33.56 -18.39
CA PRO A 646 -18.84 -34.11 -19.60
C PRO A 646 -19.34 -35.55 -19.41
N LEU A 647 -20.25 -36.03 -20.29
CA LEU A 647 -20.54 -37.46 -20.40
C LEU A 647 -19.36 -38.25 -21.01
N HIS A 648 -18.61 -37.60 -21.91
CA HIS A 648 -17.54 -38.18 -22.74
C HIS A 648 -16.46 -37.12 -23.03
N ASP A 649 -15.22 -37.52 -23.32
CA ASP A 649 -14.12 -36.57 -23.62
C ASP A 649 -14.28 -35.77 -24.94
N TYR A 650 -15.37 -35.95 -25.69
CA TYR A 650 -15.65 -35.28 -26.97
C TYR A 650 -16.63 -34.11 -26.83
N GLY A 651 -16.40 -33.02 -27.59
CA GLY A 651 -17.19 -31.78 -27.60
C GLY A 651 -16.29 -30.54 -27.63
N ASP A 652 -16.84 -29.34 -27.81
CA ASP A 652 -16.07 -28.10 -27.56
C ASP A 652 -15.74 -27.99 -26.05
N ARG A 653 -14.57 -27.43 -25.71
CA ARG A 653 -14.20 -27.00 -24.36
C ARG A 653 -14.54 -25.52 -24.24
N ILE A 654 -15.39 -25.18 -23.27
CA ILE A 654 -15.81 -23.80 -23.01
C ILE A 654 -15.13 -23.32 -21.72
N LEU A 655 -14.52 -22.14 -21.75
CA LEU A 655 -14.13 -21.40 -20.55
C LEU A 655 -15.10 -20.24 -20.35
N ILE A 656 -15.52 -20.03 -19.10
CA ILE A 656 -16.16 -18.79 -18.66
C ILE A 656 -15.12 -18.01 -17.86
N VAL A 657 -14.69 -16.86 -18.36
CA VAL A 657 -13.83 -15.92 -17.65
C VAL A 657 -14.72 -14.88 -17.00
N ASP A 658 -14.63 -14.81 -15.68
CA ASP A 658 -15.21 -13.75 -14.86
C ASP A 658 -14.26 -12.55 -14.88
N ARG A 659 -14.78 -11.34 -15.12
CA ARG A 659 -14.06 -10.06 -15.17
C ARG A 659 -14.99 -8.92 -14.75
N TYR A 660 -15.63 -9.03 -13.59
CA TYR A 660 -16.52 -7.99 -13.08
C TYR A 660 -16.06 -7.44 -11.72
N ASP A 661 -14.81 -7.01 -11.69
CA ASP A 661 -14.08 -6.60 -10.49
C ASP A 661 -14.74 -5.38 -9.82
N ARG A 662 -15.33 -4.49 -10.62
CA ARG A 662 -16.13 -3.34 -10.16
C ARG A 662 -17.43 -3.72 -9.45
N TRP A 663 -17.87 -4.98 -9.43
CA TRP A 663 -19.12 -5.38 -8.79
C TRP A 663 -19.20 -4.91 -7.32
N ASN A 664 -18.15 -5.18 -6.55
CA ASN A 664 -18.12 -4.86 -5.12
C ASN A 664 -18.06 -3.34 -4.87
N SER A 665 -17.24 -2.59 -5.63
CA SER A 665 -17.14 -1.13 -5.50
C SER A 665 -18.40 -0.39 -5.97
N GLN A 666 -19.09 -0.91 -7.01
CA GLN A 666 -20.26 -0.28 -7.60
C GLN A 666 -21.54 -0.45 -6.75
N TYR A 667 -21.67 -1.57 -6.04
CA TYR A 667 -22.91 -1.96 -5.38
C TYR A 667 -22.81 -2.17 -3.87
N GLY A 668 -21.64 -2.54 -3.33
CA GLY A 668 -21.48 -2.86 -1.90
C GLY A 668 -22.38 -4.01 -1.43
N LEU A 669 -22.80 -4.90 -2.34
CA LEU A 669 -23.73 -6.01 -2.05
C LEU A 669 -23.04 -7.31 -1.63
N GLY A 670 -21.70 -7.31 -1.57
CA GLY A 670 -20.89 -8.51 -1.40
C GLY A 670 -20.94 -9.42 -2.64
N ASN A 671 -20.31 -10.58 -2.53
CA ASN A 671 -20.01 -11.46 -3.66
C ASN A 671 -21.25 -11.99 -4.41
N HIS A 672 -21.06 -12.30 -5.69
CA HIS A 672 -22.11 -12.53 -6.67
C HIS A 672 -22.21 -13.98 -7.18
N THR A 673 -23.35 -14.27 -7.83
CA THR A 673 -23.70 -15.60 -8.35
C THR A 673 -23.89 -15.63 -9.86
N LEU A 674 -23.36 -14.63 -10.57
CA LEU A 674 -23.69 -14.35 -11.97
C LEU A 674 -23.31 -15.50 -12.93
N LEU A 675 -22.21 -16.20 -12.65
CA LEU A 675 -21.76 -17.39 -13.39
C LEU A 675 -22.81 -18.52 -13.42
N GLU A 676 -23.70 -18.61 -12.43
CA GLU A 676 -24.82 -19.57 -12.46
C GLU A 676 -25.76 -19.32 -13.65
N ARG A 677 -25.92 -18.05 -14.08
CA ARG A 677 -26.77 -17.69 -15.23
C ARG A 677 -26.16 -18.15 -16.56
N TYR A 678 -24.83 -18.19 -16.65
CA TYR A 678 -24.09 -18.79 -17.77
C TYR A 678 -24.21 -20.32 -17.73
N ALA A 679 -23.96 -20.95 -16.58
CA ALA A 679 -24.13 -22.39 -16.40
C ALA A 679 -25.52 -22.88 -16.81
N GLU A 680 -26.57 -22.17 -16.42
CA GLU A 680 -27.95 -22.47 -16.78
C GLU A 680 -28.21 -22.37 -18.30
N ALA A 681 -27.64 -21.36 -18.97
CA ALA A 681 -27.75 -21.20 -20.41
C ALA A 681 -26.95 -22.27 -21.18
N LEU A 682 -25.81 -22.70 -20.62
CA LEU A 682 -24.92 -23.76 -21.11
C LEU A 682 -25.36 -25.18 -20.69
N ALA A 683 -26.62 -25.38 -20.32
CA ALA A 683 -27.14 -26.70 -19.95
C ALA A 683 -26.86 -27.76 -21.04
N ASN A 684 -26.23 -28.86 -20.63
CA ASN A 684 -25.67 -29.98 -21.42
C ASN A 684 -24.30 -29.75 -22.10
N TYR A 685 -23.67 -28.59 -21.92
CA TYR A 685 -22.28 -28.38 -22.33
C TYR A 685 -21.31 -28.63 -21.17
N ARG A 686 -20.06 -28.97 -21.50
CA ARG A 686 -18.94 -28.95 -20.56
C ARG A 686 -18.33 -27.55 -20.53
N PHE A 687 -18.01 -27.08 -19.34
CA PHE A 687 -17.33 -25.80 -19.15
C PHE A 687 -16.53 -25.81 -17.84
N ASP A 688 -15.45 -25.03 -17.85
CA ASP A 688 -14.74 -24.59 -16.66
C ASP A 688 -15.04 -23.09 -16.42
N SER A 689 -14.73 -22.58 -15.23
CA SER A 689 -14.68 -21.13 -14.97
C SER A 689 -13.40 -20.71 -14.26
N CYS A 690 -12.92 -19.50 -14.53
CA CYS A 690 -11.84 -18.84 -13.81
C CYS A 690 -12.03 -17.32 -13.79
N ALA A 691 -11.38 -16.66 -12.83
CA ALA A 691 -11.16 -15.22 -12.86
C ALA A 691 -10.19 -14.88 -14.01
N ASN A 692 -10.22 -13.62 -14.45
CA ASN A 692 -9.28 -13.08 -15.43
C ASN A 692 -7.83 -13.09 -14.94
N GLU A 693 -7.54 -12.83 -13.65
CA GLU A 693 -6.16 -12.90 -13.13
C GLU A 693 -5.52 -14.26 -13.44
N TYR A 694 -6.28 -15.35 -13.29
CA TYR A 694 -5.77 -16.71 -13.58
C TYR A 694 -5.45 -16.94 -15.06
N VAL A 695 -5.99 -16.12 -15.97
CA VAL A 695 -5.57 -16.08 -17.37
C VAL A 695 -4.26 -15.30 -17.52
N VAL A 696 -4.12 -14.16 -16.85
CA VAL A 696 -2.93 -13.28 -16.88
C VAL A 696 -1.70 -13.93 -16.22
N GLU A 697 -1.89 -14.56 -15.06
CA GLU A 697 -0.90 -15.39 -14.35
C GLU A 697 -0.45 -16.62 -15.18
N GLY A 698 -1.19 -16.98 -16.24
CA GLY A 698 -0.94 -18.16 -17.06
C GLY A 698 -1.40 -19.48 -16.44
N ALA A 699 -2.05 -19.46 -15.28
CA ALA A 699 -2.66 -20.63 -14.64
C ALA A 699 -3.77 -21.27 -15.50
N VAL A 700 -4.41 -20.48 -16.36
CA VAL A 700 -5.42 -20.89 -17.36
C VAL A 700 -5.05 -20.36 -18.74
N THR A 701 -4.46 -21.23 -19.58
CA THR A 701 -4.13 -20.89 -20.97
C THR A 701 -5.37 -20.96 -21.89
N LEU A 702 -5.79 -19.84 -22.49
CA LEU A 702 -6.97 -19.78 -23.38
C LEU A 702 -6.90 -20.78 -24.56
N GLY A 703 -5.70 -21.07 -25.09
CA GLY A 703 -5.50 -22.05 -26.15
C GLY A 703 -5.91 -23.50 -25.82
N ASN A 704 -6.18 -23.79 -24.53
CA ASN A 704 -6.77 -25.06 -24.08
C ASN A 704 -8.30 -25.10 -24.22
N TYR A 705 -8.94 -24.04 -24.73
CA TYR A 705 -10.38 -23.92 -24.86
C TYR A 705 -10.81 -23.60 -26.30
N ASP A 706 -11.83 -24.31 -26.77
CA ASP A 706 -12.32 -24.20 -28.14
C ASP A 706 -13.31 -23.02 -28.29
N ILE A 707 -13.85 -22.55 -27.16
CA ILE A 707 -14.65 -21.33 -26.99
C ILE A 707 -14.26 -20.68 -25.66
N VAL A 708 -14.07 -19.36 -25.67
CA VAL A 708 -13.94 -18.51 -24.46
C VAL A 708 -15.13 -17.56 -24.39
N ILE A 709 -15.78 -17.51 -23.24
CA ILE A 709 -16.81 -16.55 -22.88
C ILE A 709 -16.19 -15.61 -21.85
N TRP A 710 -16.23 -14.31 -22.09
CA TRP A 710 -15.62 -13.28 -21.24
C TRP A 710 -16.72 -12.33 -20.74
N MET A 711 -16.94 -12.34 -19.43
CA MET A 711 -18.00 -11.57 -18.77
C MET A 711 -17.41 -10.30 -18.15
N CYS A 712 -17.68 -9.13 -18.71
CA CYS A 712 -17.19 -7.85 -18.19
C CYS A 712 -18.20 -7.13 -17.27
N GLY A 713 -19.44 -7.63 -17.13
CA GLY A 713 -20.48 -6.96 -16.35
C GLY A 713 -20.69 -5.49 -16.75
N GLN A 714 -20.44 -4.57 -15.81
CA GLN A 714 -20.36 -3.11 -16.03
C GLN A 714 -18.99 -2.54 -15.64
N GLU A 715 -17.93 -3.29 -15.94
CA GLU A 715 -16.56 -2.81 -15.84
C GLU A 715 -16.33 -1.57 -16.70
N SER A 716 -15.41 -0.71 -16.28
CA SER A 716 -15.17 0.61 -16.88
C SER A 716 -13.80 1.14 -16.45
N THR A 717 -13.55 2.45 -16.65
CA THR A 717 -12.29 3.12 -16.31
C THR A 717 -11.83 2.98 -14.85
N GLU A 718 -12.67 2.48 -13.95
CA GLU A 718 -12.31 2.29 -12.54
C GLU A 718 -11.41 1.09 -12.30
N SER A 719 -11.54 -0.02 -13.01
CA SER A 719 -10.69 -1.22 -12.83
C SER A 719 -9.96 -1.64 -14.12
N GLU A 720 -10.08 -0.82 -15.17
CA GLU A 720 -9.81 -1.15 -16.57
C GLU A 720 -10.68 -2.32 -17.07
N THR A 721 -11.18 -2.25 -18.31
CA THR A 721 -12.07 -3.30 -18.82
C THR A 721 -11.32 -4.45 -19.47
N PHE A 722 -10.13 -4.15 -20.00
CA PHE A 722 -9.13 -5.11 -20.48
C PHE A 722 -7.74 -4.47 -20.30
N SER A 723 -6.93 -4.97 -19.37
CA SER A 723 -5.53 -4.58 -19.22
C SER A 723 -4.72 -4.95 -20.46
N LYS A 724 -3.56 -4.31 -20.64
CA LYS A 724 -2.61 -4.59 -21.73
C LYS A 724 -2.27 -6.09 -21.85
N GLU A 725 -2.06 -6.74 -20.71
CA GLU A 725 -1.74 -8.16 -20.62
C GLU A 725 -2.90 -9.03 -21.14
N GLU A 726 -4.14 -8.75 -20.72
CA GLU A 726 -5.32 -9.48 -21.18
C GLU A 726 -5.60 -9.25 -22.66
N GLN A 727 -5.47 -8.00 -23.14
CA GLN A 727 -5.56 -7.68 -24.56
C GLN A 727 -4.59 -8.55 -25.35
N THR A 728 -3.31 -8.59 -24.95
CA THR A 728 -2.27 -9.41 -25.59
C THR A 728 -2.64 -10.90 -25.63
N ILE A 729 -3.13 -11.46 -24.53
CA ILE A 729 -3.53 -12.87 -24.43
C ILE A 729 -4.73 -13.18 -25.35
N ILE A 730 -5.71 -12.27 -25.42
CA ILE A 730 -6.89 -12.38 -26.28
C ILE A 730 -6.49 -12.25 -27.75
N GLU A 731 -5.60 -11.31 -28.10
CA GLU A 731 -5.07 -11.18 -29.45
C GLU A 731 -4.45 -12.50 -29.93
N ASP A 732 -3.60 -13.13 -29.12
CA ASP A 732 -2.89 -14.35 -29.48
C ASP A 732 -3.82 -15.58 -29.55
N TYR A 733 -4.84 -15.63 -28.69
CA TYR A 733 -5.94 -16.59 -28.81
C TYR A 733 -6.68 -16.45 -30.14
N LEU A 734 -7.03 -15.21 -30.54
CA LEU A 734 -7.73 -14.92 -31.79
C LEU A 734 -6.84 -15.15 -33.02
N LYS A 735 -5.56 -14.76 -33.00
CA LYS A 735 -4.58 -15.06 -34.06
C LYS A 735 -4.40 -16.57 -34.27
N SER A 736 -4.63 -17.37 -33.24
CA SER A 736 -4.59 -18.83 -33.27
C SER A 736 -5.88 -19.50 -33.77
N GLY A 737 -6.91 -18.72 -34.10
CA GLY A 737 -8.24 -19.20 -34.54
C GLY A 737 -9.25 -19.41 -33.42
N GLY A 738 -9.05 -18.78 -32.26
CA GLY A 738 -9.96 -18.86 -31.12
C GLY A 738 -11.39 -18.37 -31.41
N LYS A 739 -12.32 -18.74 -30.53
CA LYS A 739 -13.73 -18.33 -30.61
C LYS A 739 -14.10 -17.59 -29.34
N LEU A 740 -14.38 -16.29 -29.45
CA LEU A 740 -14.55 -15.39 -28.30
C LEU A 740 -15.97 -14.81 -28.27
N PHE A 741 -16.66 -14.93 -27.13
CA PHE A 741 -17.87 -14.19 -26.83
C PHE A 741 -17.61 -13.22 -25.68
N VAL A 742 -17.70 -11.91 -25.93
CA VAL A 742 -17.59 -10.86 -24.91
C VAL A 742 -18.96 -10.24 -24.66
N SER A 743 -19.30 -9.96 -23.40
CA SER A 743 -20.48 -9.16 -23.07
C SER A 743 -20.28 -8.31 -21.83
N GLY A 744 -20.65 -7.04 -21.92
CA GLY A 744 -20.65 -6.07 -20.83
C GLY A 744 -21.09 -4.70 -21.34
N SER A 745 -21.35 -3.76 -20.44
CA SER A 745 -21.50 -2.34 -20.78
C SER A 745 -20.21 -1.57 -20.48
N GLU A 746 -20.08 -0.34 -20.99
CA GLU A 746 -18.92 0.56 -20.82
C GLU A 746 -17.54 0.06 -21.32
N ILE A 747 -17.46 -1.14 -21.90
CA ILE A 747 -16.27 -1.65 -22.60
C ILE A 747 -15.82 -0.66 -23.70
N GLY A 748 -16.78 -0.05 -24.41
CA GLY A 748 -16.49 0.94 -25.45
C GLY A 748 -16.17 2.34 -24.89
N TRP A 749 -16.79 2.72 -23.78
CA TRP A 749 -16.46 3.97 -23.07
C TRP A 749 -14.99 3.97 -22.62
N ASP A 750 -14.57 2.88 -21.97
CA ASP A 750 -13.20 2.70 -21.50
C ASP A 750 -12.21 2.58 -22.68
N LEU A 751 -12.33 1.52 -23.49
CA LEU A 751 -11.33 1.20 -24.51
C LEU A 751 -11.33 2.12 -25.74
N SER A 752 -12.32 3.01 -25.93
CA SER A 752 -12.36 3.90 -27.11
C SER A 752 -12.50 5.38 -26.78
N GLU A 753 -13.33 5.75 -25.81
CA GLU A 753 -13.55 7.16 -25.44
C GLU A 753 -12.60 7.61 -24.30
N LYS A 754 -11.90 6.67 -23.65
CA LYS A 754 -10.95 6.94 -22.55
C LYS A 754 -9.53 6.41 -22.79
N ALA A 755 -9.31 5.65 -23.86
CA ALA A 755 -8.00 5.15 -24.33
C ALA A 755 -6.82 6.13 -24.19
N ASP A 756 -6.94 7.36 -24.72
CA ASP A 756 -5.86 8.36 -24.67
C ASP A 756 -5.82 9.17 -23.35
N THR A 757 -6.69 8.86 -22.37
CA THR A 757 -6.79 9.60 -21.11
C THR A 757 -6.10 8.87 -19.96
N LEU A 758 -4.82 9.18 -19.75
CA LEU A 758 -4.19 9.04 -18.44
C LEU A 758 -4.94 9.92 -17.43
N ASN A 759 -5.90 9.33 -16.74
CA ASN A 759 -6.67 9.95 -15.68
C ASN A 759 -6.42 9.17 -14.36
N THR A 760 -7.00 9.62 -13.24
CA THR A 760 -6.80 9.01 -11.91
C THR A 760 -7.51 7.65 -11.73
N PHE A 761 -7.87 6.98 -12.81
CA PHE A 761 -8.62 5.72 -12.79
C PHE A 761 -8.09 4.72 -13.84
N SER A 762 -7.75 5.14 -15.07
CA SER A 762 -7.26 4.27 -16.15
C SER A 762 -5.79 4.52 -16.57
N ASN A 763 -5.00 3.46 -16.83
CA ASN A 763 -3.66 3.59 -17.44
C ASN A 763 -3.68 4.03 -18.91
N GLY A 764 -4.81 3.94 -19.61
CA GLY A 764 -4.97 4.37 -21.00
C GLY A 764 -3.88 3.83 -21.92
N ASP A 765 -3.97 2.55 -22.30
CA ASP A 765 -2.98 2.01 -23.23
C ASP A 765 -3.19 2.65 -24.60
N PRO A 766 -2.15 3.18 -25.27
CA PRO A 766 -2.28 3.69 -26.63
C PRO A 766 -2.75 2.64 -27.66
N ASN A 767 -2.87 1.37 -27.26
CA ASN A 767 -3.46 0.30 -28.06
C ASN A 767 -4.93 -0.01 -27.72
N ASP A 768 -5.56 0.57 -26.68
CA ASP A 768 -6.94 0.23 -26.26
C ASP A 768 -7.94 0.35 -27.43
N SER A 769 -7.90 1.49 -28.13
CA SER A 769 -8.77 1.74 -29.29
C SER A 769 -8.44 0.83 -30.48
N VAL A 770 -7.16 0.46 -30.62
CA VAL A 770 -6.67 -0.49 -31.63
C VAL A 770 -7.18 -1.90 -31.32
N PHE A 771 -7.21 -2.31 -30.06
CA PHE A 771 -7.74 -3.59 -29.61
C PHE A 771 -9.26 -3.66 -29.82
N PHE A 772 -9.99 -2.63 -29.39
CA PHE A 772 -11.44 -2.53 -29.56
C PHE A 772 -11.85 -2.62 -31.04
N GLU A 773 -11.22 -1.84 -31.93
CA GLU A 773 -11.54 -1.87 -33.36
C GLU A 773 -11.07 -3.15 -34.07
N ASN A 774 -9.91 -3.73 -33.72
CA ASN A 774 -9.32 -4.84 -34.49
C ASN A 774 -9.64 -6.25 -33.95
N TYR A 775 -9.91 -6.40 -32.65
CA TYR A 775 -10.11 -7.71 -32.01
C TYR A 775 -11.49 -7.87 -31.37
N LEU A 776 -12.10 -6.82 -30.81
CA LEU A 776 -13.55 -6.85 -30.52
C LEU A 776 -14.40 -6.52 -31.75
N LYS A 777 -13.77 -5.97 -32.80
CA LYS A 777 -14.38 -5.69 -34.12
C LYS A 777 -15.56 -4.71 -34.05
N ALA A 778 -15.51 -3.77 -33.12
CA ALA A 778 -16.53 -2.75 -32.90
C ALA A 778 -15.94 -1.34 -32.93
N GLY A 779 -16.78 -0.36 -33.25
CA GLY A 779 -16.53 1.06 -33.05
C GLY A 779 -17.49 1.60 -32.01
N TYR A 780 -17.03 2.51 -31.15
CA TYR A 780 -17.87 3.14 -30.14
C TYR A 780 -18.60 4.35 -30.74
N LEU A 781 -19.88 4.53 -30.38
CA LEU A 781 -20.70 5.65 -30.85
C LEU A 781 -21.30 6.49 -29.72
N ASN A 782 -21.71 5.88 -28.61
CA ASN A 782 -22.31 6.59 -27.49
C ASN A 782 -22.37 5.74 -26.21
N ASP A 783 -22.29 6.43 -25.08
CA ASP A 783 -22.24 5.89 -23.71
C ASP A 783 -23.55 5.21 -23.27
N ASN A 784 -24.66 5.57 -23.93
CA ASN A 784 -25.95 4.97 -23.64
C ASN A 784 -26.81 4.83 -24.90
N ALA A 785 -27.13 3.58 -25.23
CA ALA A 785 -28.02 3.26 -26.33
C ALA A 785 -29.50 3.65 -26.10
N GLY A 786 -29.88 4.00 -24.86
CA GLY A 786 -31.20 4.51 -24.50
C GLY A 786 -32.34 3.49 -24.52
N SER A 787 -32.05 2.19 -24.60
CA SER A 787 -33.06 1.12 -24.65
C SER A 787 -32.57 -0.18 -23.99
N ARG A 788 -33.45 -0.83 -23.23
CA ARG A 788 -33.22 -2.18 -22.67
C ARG A 788 -33.76 -3.32 -23.54
N PHE A 789 -34.52 -2.98 -24.58
CA PHE A 789 -35.07 -3.96 -25.52
C PHE A 789 -34.06 -4.24 -26.63
N VAL A 790 -33.81 -5.52 -26.91
CA VAL A 790 -32.83 -5.99 -27.89
C VAL A 790 -33.49 -7.00 -28.82
N ARG A 791 -33.13 -6.95 -30.11
CA ARG A 791 -33.60 -7.91 -31.13
C ARG A 791 -32.48 -8.34 -32.07
N GLY A 792 -32.58 -9.56 -32.58
CA GLY A 792 -31.63 -10.09 -33.55
C GLY A 792 -31.75 -9.49 -34.94
N VAL A 793 -30.60 -9.35 -35.62
CA VAL A 793 -30.52 -8.87 -37.00
C VAL A 793 -30.94 -9.99 -37.96
N ALA A 794 -31.81 -9.67 -38.92
CA ALA A 794 -32.28 -10.63 -39.91
C ALA A 794 -31.11 -11.18 -40.76
N GLY A 795 -31.09 -12.51 -40.98
CA GLY A 795 -30.00 -13.20 -41.67
C GLY A 795 -28.79 -13.58 -40.80
N THR A 796 -28.76 -13.19 -39.52
CA THR A 796 -27.76 -13.66 -38.55
C THR A 796 -28.25 -14.87 -37.76
N VAL A 797 -27.38 -15.47 -36.92
CA VAL A 797 -27.78 -16.54 -35.99
C VAL A 797 -28.81 -16.10 -34.94
N PHE A 798 -28.93 -14.78 -34.69
CA PHE A 798 -29.89 -14.22 -33.72
C PHE A 798 -31.25 -13.91 -34.36
N ASN A 799 -31.42 -14.14 -35.67
CA ASN A 799 -32.64 -13.80 -36.40
C ASN A 799 -33.91 -14.38 -35.74
N GLY A 800 -34.87 -13.51 -35.41
CA GLY A 800 -36.12 -13.88 -34.76
C GLY A 800 -36.10 -13.83 -33.22
N LEU A 801 -34.93 -13.65 -32.60
CA LEU A 801 -34.83 -13.42 -31.15
C LEU A 801 -35.19 -11.98 -30.78
N SER A 802 -35.89 -11.82 -29.66
CA SER A 802 -36.17 -10.53 -29.02
C SER A 802 -36.29 -10.71 -27.52
N PHE A 803 -35.63 -9.85 -26.74
CA PHE A 803 -35.50 -9.97 -25.30
C PHE A 803 -35.26 -8.59 -24.65
N ASN A 804 -35.25 -8.56 -23.32
CA ASN A 804 -34.81 -7.39 -22.56
C ASN A 804 -33.72 -7.79 -21.57
N PHE A 805 -32.87 -6.83 -21.22
CA PHE A 805 -32.00 -6.93 -20.05
C PHE A 805 -32.57 -6.14 -18.86
N ASP A 806 -32.08 -6.49 -17.67
CA ASP A 806 -32.59 -6.06 -16.37
C ASP A 806 -32.45 -4.55 -16.12
N ASP A 807 -33.45 -3.98 -15.47
CA ASP A 807 -33.49 -2.59 -14.99
C ASP A 807 -33.22 -2.48 -13.48
N GLY A 808 -32.87 -3.61 -12.85
CA GLY A 808 -32.65 -3.77 -11.40
C GLY A 808 -33.78 -4.51 -10.69
N ASN A 809 -34.91 -4.79 -11.37
CA ASN A 809 -36.08 -5.40 -10.75
C ASN A 809 -36.28 -6.90 -11.08
N HIS A 810 -35.41 -7.50 -11.89
CA HIS A 810 -35.55 -8.88 -12.39
C HIS A 810 -34.45 -9.85 -11.90
N GLY A 811 -33.89 -9.57 -10.72
CA GLY A 811 -33.04 -10.50 -9.96
C GLY A 811 -31.59 -10.60 -10.44
N SER A 812 -31.14 -9.66 -11.27
CA SER A 812 -29.72 -9.33 -11.49
C SER A 812 -29.48 -7.89 -11.02
N TYR A 813 -29.09 -6.98 -11.91
CA TYR A 813 -28.74 -5.60 -11.56
C TYR A 813 -29.15 -4.64 -12.68
N ASN A 814 -29.23 -3.35 -12.36
CA ASN A 814 -29.60 -2.32 -13.33
C ASN A 814 -28.41 -1.95 -14.22
N VAL A 815 -28.45 -2.32 -15.50
CA VAL A 815 -27.49 -1.87 -16.51
C VAL A 815 -27.74 -0.38 -16.78
N LYS A 816 -26.81 0.48 -16.37
CA LYS A 816 -26.98 1.95 -16.46
C LYS A 816 -26.67 2.50 -17.85
N TYR A 817 -25.55 2.08 -18.44
CA TYR A 817 -24.92 2.71 -19.60
C TYR A 817 -24.55 1.67 -20.68
N PRO A 818 -25.54 0.99 -21.30
CA PRO A 818 -25.29 0.02 -22.35
C PRO A 818 -24.70 0.71 -23.60
N ASP A 819 -23.50 0.29 -24.01
CA ASP A 819 -22.75 0.89 -25.12
C ASP A 819 -23.56 0.84 -26.42
N LEU A 820 -23.61 1.97 -27.11
CA LEU A 820 -23.99 2.04 -28.51
C LEU A 820 -22.73 1.86 -29.37
N ILE A 821 -22.71 0.81 -30.18
CA ILE A 821 -21.55 0.44 -31.00
C ILE A 821 -21.88 0.45 -32.51
N GLU A 822 -20.87 0.24 -33.35
CA GLU A 822 -20.99 -0.04 -34.78
C GLU A 822 -20.04 -1.18 -35.24
N PRO A 823 -20.30 -1.87 -36.36
CA PRO A 823 -19.39 -2.88 -36.91
C PRO A 823 -18.09 -2.27 -37.48
N LYS A 824 -16.94 -2.81 -37.10
CA LYS A 824 -15.61 -2.45 -37.64
C LYS A 824 -14.88 -3.65 -38.24
N ASN A 825 -13.92 -3.36 -39.13
CA ASN A 825 -12.86 -4.28 -39.56
C ASN A 825 -13.33 -5.70 -39.95
N GLY A 826 -14.46 -5.75 -40.68
CA GLY A 826 -15.05 -6.96 -41.26
C GLY A 826 -16.19 -7.60 -40.46
N SER A 827 -16.58 -7.06 -39.31
CA SER A 827 -17.77 -7.54 -38.59
C SER A 827 -19.08 -7.09 -39.24
N ALA A 828 -20.18 -7.69 -38.80
CA ALA A 828 -21.55 -7.29 -39.12
C ALA A 828 -22.35 -7.10 -37.83
N ALA A 829 -23.41 -6.28 -37.89
CA ALA A 829 -24.35 -6.14 -36.79
C ALA A 829 -25.04 -7.48 -36.52
N ALA A 830 -25.03 -7.92 -35.26
CA ALA A 830 -25.66 -9.14 -34.75
C ALA A 830 -27.00 -8.84 -34.07
N LEU A 831 -27.06 -7.76 -33.30
CA LEU A 831 -28.21 -7.32 -32.51
C LEU A 831 -28.48 -5.82 -32.71
N TYR A 832 -29.73 -5.40 -32.55
CA TYR A 832 -30.13 -4.00 -32.46
C TYR A 832 -30.85 -3.70 -31.14
N TYR A 833 -30.58 -2.54 -30.57
CA TYR A 833 -31.43 -1.92 -29.55
C TYR A 833 -32.73 -1.39 -30.18
N GLY A 834 -33.82 -1.48 -29.43
CA GLY A 834 -35.12 -0.92 -29.79
C GLY A 834 -35.78 -1.59 -31.01
N THR A 835 -36.79 -0.90 -31.54
CA THR A 835 -37.67 -1.42 -32.62
C THR A 835 -37.35 -0.87 -34.01
N THR A 836 -36.43 0.10 -34.12
CA THR A 836 -36.05 0.77 -35.38
C THR A 836 -35.06 -0.06 -36.20
N GLY A 837 -34.05 -0.66 -35.56
CA GLY A 837 -33.01 -1.43 -36.24
C GLY A 837 -31.85 -0.58 -36.77
N THR A 838 -31.54 0.51 -36.07
CA THR A 838 -30.45 1.44 -36.39
C THR A 838 -29.32 1.40 -35.37
N ASN A 839 -29.66 1.16 -34.10
CA ASN A 839 -28.75 1.26 -32.97
C ASN A 839 -28.17 -0.14 -32.69
N VAL A 840 -26.91 -0.41 -33.04
CA VAL A 840 -26.34 -1.76 -32.91
C VAL A 840 -26.03 -2.05 -31.43
N ALA A 841 -26.47 -3.22 -30.97
CA ALA A 841 -26.28 -3.73 -29.60
C ALA A 841 -25.24 -4.83 -29.49
N GLY A 842 -24.84 -5.39 -30.63
CA GLY A 842 -23.82 -6.43 -30.69
C GLY A 842 -23.35 -6.66 -32.11
N VAL A 843 -22.10 -7.08 -32.25
CA VAL A 843 -21.44 -7.40 -33.53
C VAL A 843 -21.04 -8.87 -33.58
N LEU A 844 -20.89 -9.41 -34.79
CA LEU A 844 -20.31 -10.72 -35.04
C LEU A 844 -19.27 -10.66 -36.16
N PHE A 845 -18.23 -11.49 -36.05
CA PHE A 845 -17.15 -11.60 -37.02
C PHE A 845 -16.74 -13.07 -37.20
N SER A 846 -16.47 -13.47 -38.46
CA SER A 846 -15.85 -14.75 -38.78
C SER A 846 -14.89 -14.57 -39.94
N GLY A 847 -13.60 -14.79 -39.69
CA GLY A 847 -12.55 -14.51 -40.66
C GLY A 847 -11.16 -14.50 -40.04
N MET A 848 -10.16 -14.06 -40.78
CA MET A 848 -8.81 -13.85 -40.25
C MET A 848 -8.76 -12.52 -39.49
N VAL A 849 -8.28 -12.52 -38.24
CA VAL A 849 -7.76 -11.30 -37.61
C VAL A 849 -6.38 -10.98 -38.17
N ASP A 850 -5.94 -9.72 -38.02
CA ASP A 850 -4.64 -9.29 -38.54
C ASP A 850 -3.50 -10.04 -37.83
N GLY A 851 -2.49 -10.44 -38.62
CA GLY A 851 -1.43 -11.34 -38.14
C GLY A 851 -1.87 -12.79 -37.82
N GLY A 852 -3.16 -13.12 -37.94
CA GLY A 852 -3.69 -14.44 -37.64
C GLY A 852 -3.20 -15.56 -38.56
N THR A 853 -3.16 -16.78 -38.03
CA THR A 853 -2.78 -18.01 -38.76
C THR A 853 -3.97 -18.91 -39.09
N LYS A 854 -5.11 -18.70 -38.43
CA LYS A 854 -6.39 -19.38 -38.67
C LYS A 854 -7.54 -18.39 -38.54
N ALA A 855 -8.68 -18.71 -39.15
CA ALA A 855 -9.88 -17.90 -38.99
C ALA A 855 -10.43 -18.03 -37.57
N SER A 856 -10.68 -16.91 -36.93
CA SER A 856 -11.33 -16.79 -35.62
C SER A 856 -12.82 -16.47 -35.76
N LYS A 857 -13.51 -16.50 -34.63
CA LYS A 857 -14.90 -16.03 -34.52
C LYS A 857 -15.06 -15.18 -33.28
N ILE A 858 -15.71 -14.03 -33.44
CA ILE A 858 -15.95 -13.08 -32.35
C ILE A 858 -17.44 -12.74 -32.33
N ILE A 859 -18.01 -12.68 -31.13
CA ILE A 859 -19.29 -12.01 -30.84
C ILE A 859 -19.01 -11.05 -29.68
N TYR A 860 -19.46 -9.81 -29.79
CA TYR A 860 -19.39 -8.83 -28.71
C TYR A 860 -20.75 -8.14 -28.55
N PHE A 861 -21.26 -8.07 -27.32
CA PHE A 861 -22.47 -7.32 -26.95
C PHE A 861 -22.11 -6.12 -26.05
N GLY A 862 -22.65 -4.93 -26.37
CA GLY A 862 -22.53 -3.70 -25.56
C GLY A 862 -23.44 -3.68 -24.32
N PHE A 863 -23.85 -4.85 -23.85
CA PHE A 863 -24.60 -5.04 -22.61
C PHE A 863 -24.24 -6.43 -22.02
N PRO A 864 -24.36 -6.63 -20.69
CA PRO A 864 -23.95 -7.87 -20.05
C PRO A 864 -24.95 -9.02 -20.27
N PHE A 865 -24.51 -10.20 -20.71
CA PHE A 865 -25.38 -11.32 -21.07
C PHE A 865 -26.20 -11.86 -19.88
N GLU A 866 -25.63 -11.91 -18.69
CA GLU A 866 -26.29 -12.41 -17.48
C GLU A 866 -27.51 -11.58 -17.08
N THR A 867 -27.60 -10.33 -17.53
CA THR A 867 -28.73 -9.43 -17.24
C THR A 867 -29.95 -9.68 -18.14
N ILE A 868 -29.86 -10.53 -19.16
CA ILE A 868 -31.04 -11.02 -19.90
C ILE A 868 -31.89 -11.83 -18.92
N TYR A 869 -32.96 -11.25 -18.37
CA TYR A 869 -33.59 -11.81 -17.16
C TYR A 869 -34.42 -13.07 -17.43
N GLU A 870 -35.15 -13.13 -18.54
CA GLU A 870 -35.93 -14.32 -18.92
C GLU A 870 -35.02 -15.51 -19.22
N LYS A 871 -35.09 -16.54 -18.37
CA LYS A 871 -34.31 -17.78 -18.46
C LYS A 871 -34.33 -18.41 -19.85
N GLN A 872 -35.51 -18.50 -20.48
CA GLN A 872 -35.61 -19.09 -21.82
C GLN A 872 -34.94 -18.21 -22.89
N GLN A 873 -35.14 -16.89 -22.83
CA GLN A 873 -34.52 -15.96 -23.79
C GLN A 873 -32.99 -15.96 -23.65
N ARG A 874 -32.47 -15.94 -22.42
CA ARG A 874 -31.03 -16.05 -22.13
C ARG A 874 -30.44 -17.34 -22.71
N ARG A 875 -31.14 -18.47 -22.53
CA ARG A 875 -30.77 -19.75 -23.16
C ARG A 875 -30.79 -19.69 -24.69
N ASP A 876 -31.84 -19.15 -25.29
CA ASP A 876 -31.98 -19.07 -26.75
C ASP A 876 -30.86 -18.21 -27.37
N VAL A 877 -30.47 -17.12 -26.72
CA VAL A 877 -29.32 -16.28 -27.10
C VAL A 877 -28.00 -17.04 -27.00
N MET A 878 -27.74 -17.78 -25.91
CA MET A 878 -26.53 -18.61 -25.80
C MET A 878 -26.49 -19.72 -26.86
N MET A 879 -27.62 -20.37 -27.14
CA MET A 879 -27.69 -21.35 -28.22
C MET A 879 -27.39 -20.73 -29.59
N ALA A 880 -27.74 -19.47 -29.83
CA ALA A 880 -27.36 -18.77 -31.07
C ALA A 880 -25.85 -18.45 -31.12
N VAL A 881 -25.25 -18.01 -30.01
CA VAL A 881 -23.80 -17.80 -29.85
C VAL A 881 -23.03 -19.09 -30.17
N LEU A 882 -23.39 -20.21 -29.53
CA LEU A 882 -22.74 -21.50 -29.76
C LEU A 882 -22.95 -21.98 -31.20
N SER A 883 -24.15 -21.79 -31.75
CA SER A 883 -24.47 -22.14 -33.15
C SER A 883 -23.58 -21.40 -34.15
N PHE A 884 -23.26 -20.12 -33.89
CA PHE A 884 -22.29 -19.36 -34.68
C PHE A 884 -20.89 -19.95 -34.60
N PHE A 885 -20.44 -20.33 -33.39
CA PHE A 885 -19.11 -20.86 -33.16
C PHE A 885 -18.89 -22.24 -33.79
N VAL A 886 -19.88 -23.14 -33.81
CA VAL A 886 -19.75 -24.49 -34.39
C VAL A 886 -19.99 -24.57 -35.90
N ALA A 887 -20.68 -23.59 -36.52
CA ALA A 887 -20.96 -23.63 -37.96
C ALA A 887 -19.67 -23.56 -38.82
N GLU A 888 -19.39 -24.55 -39.67
CA GLU A 888 -18.25 -24.47 -40.58
C GLU A 888 -18.40 -23.30 -41.57
N THR A 889 -17.31 -22.54 -41.77
CA THR A 889 -17.25 -21.48 -42.77
C THR A 889 -17.24 -22.09 -44.17
N ALA A 890 -18.41 -22.17 -44.81
CA ALA A 890 -18.50 -22.56 -46.21
C ALA A 890 -17.66 -21.59 -47.08
N PRO A 891 -16.67 -22.07 -47.86
CA PRO A 891 -15.83 -21.19 -48.66
C PRO A 891 -16.67 -20.52 -49.75
N VAL A 892 -16.70 -19.18 -49.74
CA VAL A 892 -17.41 -18.38 -50.74
C VAL A 892 -16.75 -18.57 -52.11
N LYS A 893 -17.28 -19.51 -52.91
CA LYS A 893 -16.91 -19.65 -54.32
C LYS A 893 -17.53 -18.51 -55.13
N THR A 894 -16.75 -17.46 -55.38
CA THR A 894 -17.04 -16.40 -56.34
C THR A 894 -17.15 -16.99 -57.75
N SER A 895 -18.33 -17.49 -58.09
CA SER A 895 -18.65 -18.05 -59.39
C SER A 895 -18.96 -16.90 -60.36
N VAL A 896 -17.92 -16.29 -60.91
CA VAL A 896 -18.06 -15.28 -61.97
C VAL A 896 -18.58 -15.98 -63.23
N PHE A 897 -19.88 -15.86 -63.49
CA PHE A 897 -20.48 -16.23 -64.76
C PHE A 897 -20.00 -15.24 -65.84
N ILE A 898 -18.99 -15.63 -66.62
CA ILE A 898 -18.67 -14.97 -67.89
C ILE A 898 -19.50 -15.65 -68.98
N LEU A 899 -20.51 -14.95 -69.48
CA LEU A 899 -21.23 -15.34 -70.70
C LEU A 899 -20.34 -15.11 -71.93
N ARG A 900 -20.31 -16.11 -72.82
CA ARG A 900 -20.00 -16.00 -74.25
C ARG A 900 -21.03 -16.81 -75.02
#